data_AF-A0A523TR91-F1
#
_entry.id   AF-A0A523TR91-F1
#
_cell.length_a   1.000
_cell.length_b   1.000
_cell.length_c   1.000
_cell.angle_alpha   90.00
_cell.angle_beta   90.00
_cell.angle_gamma   90.00
#
_symmetry.space_group_name_H-M   'P 1'
#
loop_
_entity.id
_entity.type
_entity.pdbx_description
1 polymer ?
#
loop_
_entity_poly.entity_id
_entity_poly.type
_entity_poly.pdbx_seq_one_letter_code
_entity_poly.pdbx_strand_id
1 'polypeptide(L)'
;MDNVKARAQTDILFGKVAVELGLIDPGVIQQAAELQENRYPDEPIGEVLIKEGLLTVENLKNILEAQIGKFNELDPDSRLKKEDFIFGRIVVKNKLAAEKQLNECLREQARLAYHGKFVRIGTILVEKGILGPELVRKVLAIQRKTILICEKCLSQYNISNYAPGKKYRCTKCSSILIIPERIETAEVAASIRSLSDIKSPRSDSEFAETKVLDRDGTDPFIGKVIGGCRIETRLGAGGMGTVYRATQLALDKTRAVKILPPAFAEEEAYIERFNREAKNAAQIEHNNVMKIIDFGVQDGTYYIVMEYIDGISLSRFLQEKGPLPENVALDIARQAASGLAAAAKLKIIHRDIKPDNIMLVPSEVDGNYVVKITDFGLAKNTRETASLTQGRVMGTIPFMSPEQCKGEEADHRSDLYSLGITIYAMLTGETPFDAENPHSILLLHISEPPVQPRKLNPKVSRATNALILKLLQKEKENRHQSAAELVDDITEIATGGVPMIQGLSQKSRKKIYIPVAAAIVIAVIIIFIFAGRRGDNGPASPGDAGRRADLQKMKAINELFETMKTSFRNRRFEQAADTLRVLRDIYGSEKQEEIAKLVSEVEKYYSENKSRWEDFHAAKSRAKSSIASGALRKALESYNNAQTFFRKDTHLIAELKNSITQLKKEMRTRYLGLRDTAIAFERDGKWAKALGKWRGAEKTAPSTGDFEFCKRKITSAAKEVENANRFRSLLASAREAIAGRDWEKAALSVNKLKTFGPESAEVKELAMRVRVEEMIKIPGGTFAMGGKSGSADEAPVHQVSLNDYYIDKYEVTNIQFKVFLENEDGYNKRKYWSPEGWRWRLTNEIEKPACWDDPDYDKPYQPVVGISWYEASAYSKWASKRLPTEAEWEYAAKGTNKNKWPWGNSFNPAGCNSREKEEGKPVEVGSFSKGVSPFGCHDMAGNVWEWCLDWYSEDYYREKFQVNPAGPSRGTEKVARGGSWFNAADNLRTTNRLGLDLENRDDETGFRCVRGK
;
A
#
# COMPACT_ATOMS: atom_id res chain seq x y z
N MET A 1 41.15 -30.12 -35.02
CA MET A 1 40.09 -29.83 -36.01
C MET A 1 38.88 -29.13 -35.39
N ASP A 2 38.46 -29.45 -34.16
CA ASP A 2 37.28 -28.82 -33.55
C ASP A 2 37.48 -27.34 -33.12
N ASN A 3 38.70 -26.96 -32.68
CA ASN A 3 39.02 -25.54 -32.42
C ASN A 3 38.98 -24.66 -33.68
N VAL A 4 39.27 -25.21 -34.86
CA VAL A 4 39.23 -24.46 -36.12
C VAL A 4 37.78 -24.22 -36.57
N LYS A 5 36.88 -25.20 -36.35
CA LYS A 5 35.45 -25.05 -36.66
C LYS A 5 34.72 -24.06 -35.73
N ALA A 6 35.05 -24.05 -34.42
CA ALA A 6 34.48 -23.08 -33.48
C ALA A 6 34.99 -21.65 -33.75
N ARG A 7 36.27 -21.51 -34.09
CA ARG A 7 36.88 -20.23 -34.45
C ARG A 7 36.28 -19.64 -35.72
N ALA A 8 36.11 -20.47 -36.76
CA ALA A 8 35.43 -20.07 -37.99
C ALA A 8 34.00 -19.54 -37.75
N GLN A 9 33.23 -20.16 -36.85
CA GLN A 9 31.87 -19.68 -36.52
C GLN A 9 31.86 -18.32 -35.81
N THR A 10 32.84 -18.07 -34.93
CA THR A 10 32.94 -16.82 -34.17
C THR A 10 33.41 -15.67 -35.07
N ASP A 11 34.37 -15.95 -35.96
CA ASP A 11 34.89 -15.00 -36.95
C ASP A 11 33.85 -14.72 -38.06
N ILE A 12 33.03 -15.71 -38.45
CA ILE A 12 31.88 -15.52 -39.35
C ILE A 12 30.81 -14.64 -38.70
N LEU A 13 30.51 -14.85 -37.41
CA LEU A 13 29.53 -14.02 -36.70
C LEU A 13 30.05 -12.60 -36.52
N PHE A 14 31.34 -12.45 -36.18
CA PHE A 14 32.00 -11.14 -36.11
C PHE A 14 31.88 -10.42 -37.44
N GLY A 15 32.22 -11.09 -38.55
CA GLY A 15 32.16 -10.48 -39.86
C GLY A 15 30.75 -10.12 -40.32
N LYS A 16 29.74 -10.96 -40.02
CA LYS A 16 28.34 -10.62 -40.31
C LYS A 16 27.86 -9.40 -39.54
N VAL A 17 28.16 -9.33 -38.24
CA VAL A 17 27.77 -8.18 -37.40
C VAL A 17 28.50 -6.91 -37.82
N ALA A 18 29.78 -7.01 -38.17
CA ALA A 18 30.56 -5.88 -38.63
C ALA A 18 30.04 -5.29 -39.96
N VAL A 19 29.64 -6.13 -40.91
CA VAL A 19 29.04 -5.72 -42.19
C VAL A 19 27.63 -5.18 -41.98
N GLU A 20 26.79 -5.82 -41.15
CA GLU A 20 25.43 -5.32 -40.87
C GLU A 20 25.43 -3.94 -40.21
N LEU A 21 26.43 -3.64 -39.38
CA LEU A 21 26.61 -2.32 -38.78
C LEU A 21 27.21 -1.29 -39.75
N GLY A 22 27.57 -1.69 -40.97
CA GLY A 22 28.18 -0.83 -41.98
C GLY A 22 29.58 -0.35 -41.63
N LEU A 23 30.23 -0.97 -40.63
CA LEU A 23 31.54 -0.55 -40.12
C LEU A 23 32.70 -1.08 -40.97
N ILE A 24 32.46 -2.12 -41.79
CA ILE A 24 33.44 -2.70 -42.70
C ILE A 24 32.73 -3.25 -43.95
N ASP A 25 33.34 -3.11 -45.13
CA ASP A 25 32.82 -3.68 -46.37
C ASP A 25 33.02 -5.21 -46.45
N PRO A 26 32.11 -5.97 -47.09
CA PRO A 26 32.22 -7.43 -47.19
C PRO A 26 33.54 -7.94 -47.80
N GLY A 27 34.10 -7.18 -48.75
CA GLY A 27 35.38 -7.52 -49.40
C GLY A 27 36.59 -7.43 -48.47
N VAL A 28 36.53 -6.57 -47.46
CA VAL A 28 37.61 -6.37 -46.47
C VAL A 28 37.70 -7.56 -45.51
N ILE A 29 36.58 -8.21 -45.23
CA ILE A 29 36.55 -9.42 -44.39
C ILE A 29 37.15 -10.62 -45.14
N GLN A 30 36.90 -10.71 -46.44
CA GLN A 30 37.50 -11.76 -47.26
C GLN A 30 39.03 -11.58 -47.37
N GLN A 31 39.49 -10.34 -47.53
CA GLN A 31 40.92 -10.01 -47.50
C GLN A 31 41.57 -10.30 -46.12
N ALA A 32 40.86 -9.99 -45.02
CA ALA A 32 41.35 -10.29 -43.67
C ALA A 32 41.40 -11.80 -43.37
N ALA A 33 40.47 -12.58 -43.91
CA ALA A 33 40.50 -14.04 -43.80
C ALA A 33 41.70 -14.66 -44.56
N GLU A 34 42.02 -14.15 -45.76
CA GLU A 34 43.22 -14.58 -46.50
C GLU A 34 44.52 -14.20 -45.79
N LEU A 35 44.57 -13.02 -45.15
CA LEU A 35 45.71 -12.58 -44.34
C LEU A 35 45.86 -13.40 -43.04
N GLN A 36 44.73 -13.77 -42.42
CA GLN A 36 44.70 -14.65 -41.26
C GLN A 36 45.24 -16.04 -41.64
N GLU A 37 44.77 -16.66 -42.72
CA GLU A 37 45.26 -17.99 -43.14
C GLU A 37 46.75 -18.01 -43.52
N ASN A 38 47.25 -16.96 -44.21
CA ASN A 38 48.60 -16.98 -44.75
C ASN A 38 49.67 -16.33 -43.85
N ARG A 39 49.29 -15.36 -43.00
CA ARG A 39 50.25 -14.49 -42.28
C ARG A 39 50.05 -14.48 -40.77
N TYR A 40 48.82 -14.61 -40.29
CA TYR A 40 48.50 -14.60 -38.85
C TYR A 40 47.54 -15.74 -38.46
N PRO A 41 47.94 -17.01 -38.65
CA PRO A 41 47.03 -18.17 -38.53
C PRO A 41 46.47 -18.37 -37.12
N ASP A 42 47.16 -17.83 -36.10
CA ASP A 42 46.79 -17.97 -34.71
C ASP A 42 46.05 -16.77 -34.12
N GLU A 43 45.79 -15.71 -34.90
CA GLU A 43 45.14 -14.49 -34.41
C GLU A 43 43.68 -14.37 -34.85
N PRO A 44 42.75 -13.86 -34.01
CA PRO A 44 41.33 -13.68 -34.39
C PRO A 44 41.16 -12.60 -35.48
N ILE A 45 40.14 -12.74 -36.33
CA ILE A 45 40.00 -11.86 -37.50
C ILE A 45 39.87 -10.37 -37.13
N GLY A 46 39.26 -10.05 -35.98
CA GLY A 46 39.13 -8.69 -35.47
C GLY A 46 40.47 -8.05 -35.04
N GLU A 47 41.43 -8.84 -34.56
CA GLU A 47 42.78 -8.36 -34.22
C GLU A 47 43.66 -8.19 -35.46
N VAL A 48 43.53 -9.12 -36.42
CA VAL A 48 44.18 -9.02 -37.74
C VAL A 48 43.75 -7.74 -38.46
N LEU A 49 42.45 -7.41 -38.41
CA LEU A 49 41.89 -6.19 -38.98
C LEU A 49 42.44 -4.91 -38.32
N ILE A 50 42.68 -4.90 -37.00
CA ILE A 50 43.30 -3.75 -36.31
C ILE A 50 44.77 -3.61 -36.69
N LYS A 51 45.52 -4.72 -36.69
CA LYS A 51 46.97 -4.69 -36.96
C LYS A 51 47.30 -4.21 -38.36
N GLU A 52 46.48 -4.57 -39.34
CA GLU A 52 46.63 -4.10 -40.71
C GLU A 52 45.96 -2.72 -40.95
N GLY A 53 45.44 -2.09 -39.90
CA GLY A 53 44.86 -0.74 -39.95
C GLY A 53 43.53 -0.64 -40.70
N LEU A 54 42.88 -1.77 -40.95
CA LEU A 54 41.62 -1.88 -41.68
C LEU A 54 40.40 -1.72 -40.77
N LEU A 55 40.60 -1.78 -39.45
CA LEU A 55 39.59 -1.54 -38.43
C LEU A 55 40.21 -0.79 -37.25
N THR A 56 39.51 0.19 -36.68
CA THR A 56 40.00 0.89 -35.48
C THR A 56 39.64 0.12 -34.21
N VAL A 57 40.40 0.33 -33.13
CA VAL A 57 40.12 -0.28 -31.81
C VAL A 57 38.71 0.09 -31.31
N GLU A 58 38.27 1.31 -31.58
CA GLU A 58 36.92 1.80 -31.24
C GLU A 58 35.84 1.06 -32.04
N ASN A 59 36.05 0.84 -33.34
CA ASN A 59 35.10 0.08 -34.17
C ASN A 59 35.06 -1.39 -33.77
N LEU A 60 36.18 -1.99 -33.37
CA LEU A 60 36.21 -3.35 -32.83
C LEU A 60 35.39 -3.44 -31.54
N LYS A 61 35.54 -2.46 -30.64
CA LYS A 61 34.76 -2.38 -29.39
C LYS A 61 33.27 -2.30 -29.68
N ASN A 62 32.85 -1.45 -30.63
CA ASN A 62 31.45 -1.33 -31.05
C ASN A 62 30.90 -2.63 -31.67
N ILE A 63 31.68 -3.31 -32.51
CA ILE A 63 31.30 -4.60 -33.09
C ILE A 63 31.16 -5.66 -32.01
N LEU A 64 32.12 -5.76 -31.07
CA LEU A 64 32.08 -6.70 -29.97
C LEU A 64 30.94 -6.41 -28.99
N GLU A 65 30.63 -5.14 -28.71
CA GLU A 65 29.49 -4.72 -27.88
C GLU A 65 28.16 -5.08 -28.55
N ALA A 66 28.03 -4.86 -29.85
CA ALA A 66 26.86 -5.31 -30.61
C ALA A 66 26.76 -6.84 -30.70
N GLN A 67 27.91 -7.53 -30.76
CA GLN A 67 27.99 -8.99 -30.73
C GLN A 67 27.57 -9.53 -29.35
N ILE A 68 27.97 -8.87 -28.25
CA ILE A 68 27.54 -9.14 -26.87
C ILE A 68 26.03 -8.86 -26.71
N GLY A 69 25.52 -7.80 -27.36
CA GLY A 69 24.08 -7.49 -27.45
C GLY A 69 23.29 -8.63 -28.10
N LYS A 70 23.73 -9.12 -29.27
CA LYS A 70 23.13 -10.28 -29.94
C LYS A 70 23.35 -11.60 -29.19
N PHE A 71 24.45 -11.75 -28.44
CA PHE A 71 24.69 -12.89 -27.54
C PHE A 71 23.76 -12.87 -26.32
N ASN A 72 23.41 -11.69 -25.81
CA ASN A 72 22.46 -11.52 -24.71
C ASN A 72 21.00 -11.79 -25.13
N GLU A 73 20.68 -11.70 -26.42
CA GLU A 73 19.38 -12.14 -26.95
C GLU A 73 19.28 -13.68 -27.05
N LEU A 74 20.40 -14.40 -26.97
CA LEU A 74 20.46 -15.84 -27.21
C LEU A 74 20.43 -16.74 -25.95
N ASP A 75 20.46 -16.22 -24.72
CA ASP A 75 20.50 -17.07 -23.50
C ASP A 75 19.57 -16.58 -22.34
N PRO A 76 18.51 -17.34 -21.96
CA PRO A 76 17.52 -16.94 -20.96
C PRO A 76 17.97 -16.90 -19.49
N ASP A 77 19.19 -17.29 -19.12
CA ASP A 77 19.59 -17.54 -17.71
C ASP A 77 20.35 -16.38 -17.00
N SER A 78 19.99 -15.12 -17.29
CA SER A 78 20.65 -13.89 -16.78
C SER A 78 20.59 -13.64 -15.26
N ARG A 79 19.93 -14.51 -14.49
CA ARG A 79 19.67 -14.29 -13.06
C ARG A 79 20.91 -14.47 -12.18
N LEU A 80 21.83 -15.36 -12.56
CA LEU A 80 23.05 -15.69 -11.81
C LEU A 80 24.08 -14.53 -11.82
N LYS A 81 24.28 -13.88 -12.97
CA LYS A 81 25.26 -12.78 -13.12
C LYS A 81 24.91 -11.55 -12.28
N LYS A 82 23.61 -11.27 -12.10
CA LYS A 82 23.12 -10.17 -11.28
C LYS A 82 23.33 -10.42 -9.78
N GLU A 83 23.24 -11.67 -9.33
CA GLU A 83 23.47 -12.03 -7.91
C GLU A 83 24.95 -11.95 -7.53
N ASP A 84 25.85 -12.37 -8.41
CA ASP A 84 27.30 -12.32 -8.19
C ASP A 84 27.81 -10.88 -8.10
N PHE A 85 27.31 -9.98 -8.94
CA PHE A 85 27.63 -8.55 -8.85
C PHE A 85 27.21 -7.93 -7.51
N ILE A 86 26.01 -8.26 -7.02
CA ILE A 86 25.51 -7.77 -5.72
C ILE A 86 26.36 -8.36 -4.58
N PHE A 87 26.75 -9.63 -4.67
CA PHE A 87 27.60 -10.27 -3.67
C PHE A 87 28.97 -9.57 -3.55
N GLY A 88 29.65 -9.34 -4.67
CA GLY A 88 30.94 -8.63 -4.70
C GLY A 88 30.87 -7.23 -4.09
N ARG A 89 29.84 -6.45 -4.43
CA ARG A 89 29.67 -5.10 -3.86
C ARG A 89 29.46 -5.09 -2.35
N ILE A 90 28.74 -6.07 -1.79
CA ILE A 90 28.51 -6.14 -0.34
C ILE A 90 29.82 -6.47 0.39
N VAL A 91 30.65 -7.34 -0.18
CA VAL A 91 31.95 -7.72 0.39
C VAL A 91 32.87 -6.51 0.51
N VAL A 92 32.99 -5.68 -0.54
CA VAL A 92 33.85 -4.48 -0.52
C VAL A 92 33.26 -3.39 0.38
N LYS A 93 31.94 -3.14 0.28
CA LYS A 93 31.27 -2.09 1.07
C LYS A 93 31.35 -2.31 2.58
N ASN A 94 31.36 -3.57 3.02
CA ASN A 94 31.49 -3.90 4.46
C ASN A 94 32.95 -4.10 4.90
N LYS A 95 33.93 -3.67 4.09
CA LYS A 95 35.37 -3.81 4.34
C LYS A 95 35.81 -5.26 4.60
N LEU A 96 35.12 -6.24 4.00
CA LEU A 96 35.41 -7.67 4.15
C LEU A 96 36.44 -8.18 3.15
N ALA A 97 36.64 -7.45 2.04
CA ALA A 97 37.77 -7.62 1.12
C ALA A 97 38.13 -6.26 0.49
N ALA A 98 39.37 -6.10 0.06
CA ALA A 98 39.77 -4.93 -0.72
C ALA A 98 39.25 -5.02 -2.17
N GLU A 99 38.93 -3.89 -2.78
CA GLU A 99 38.40 -3.82 -4.15
C GLU A 99 39.34 -4.46 -5.20
N LYS A 100 40.65 -4.31 -5.01
CA LYS A 100 41.68 -4.96 -5.83
C LYS A 100 41.58 -6.49 -5.80
N GLN A 101 41.25 -7.08 -4.65
CA GLN A 101 41.11 -8.53 -4.48
C GLN A 101 39.83 -9.04 -5.15
N LEU A 102 38.73 -8.28 -5.10
CA LEU A 102 37.49 -8.62 -5.80
C LEU A 102 37.67 -8.59 -7.33
N ASN A 103 38.35 -7.57 -7.85
CA ASN A 103 38.60 -7.44 -9.29
C ASN A 103 39.48 -8.57 -9.85
N GLU A 104 40.43 -9.06 -9.04
CA GLU A 104 41.23 -10.24 -9.39
C GLU A 104 40.37 -11.51 -9.47
N CYS A 105 39.44 -11.71 -8.52
CA CYS A 105 38.50 -12.83 -8.55
C CYS A 105 37.54 -12.78 -9.75
N LEU A 106 37.08 -11.58 -10.15
CA LEU A 106 36.21 -11.39 -11.31
C LEU A 106 36.92 -11.72 -12.63
N ARG A 107 38.21 -11.40 -12.76
CA ARG A 107 39.02 -11.80 -13.93
C ARG A 107 39.15 -13.32 -14.04
N GLU A 108 39.38 -13.99 -12.91
CA GLU A 108 39.45 -15.46 -12.88
C GLU A 108 38.10 -16.11 -13.17
N GLN A 109 36.99 -15.51 -12.71
CA GLN A 109 35.64 -15.95 -13.05
C GLN A 109 35.38 -15.90 -14.55
N ALA A 110 35.78 -14.81 -15.22
CA ALA A 110 35.64 -14.65 -16.66
C ALA A 110 36.50 -15.67 -17.44
N ARG A 111 37.73 -15.95 -16.97
CA ARG A 111 38.62 -16.96 -17.54
C ARG A 111 38.03 -18.37 -17.44
N LEU A 112 37.45 -18.74 -16.30
CA LEU A 112 36.82 -20.04 -16.10
C LEU A 112 35.55 -20.19 -16.96
N ALA A 113 34.73 -19.14 -17.06
CA ALA A 113 33.55 -19.11 -17.91
C ALA A 113 33.89 -19.27 -19.40
N TYR A 114 35.02 -18.70 -19.86
CA TYR A 114 35.54 -18.88 -21.23
C TYR A 114 35.92 -20.34 -21.53
N HIS A 115 36.36 -21.10 -20.52
CA HIS A 115 36.61 -22.55 -20.62
C HIS A 115 35.36 -23.40 -20.35
N GLY A 116 34.17 -22.80 -20.40
CA GLY A 116 32.89 -23.48 -20.18
C GLY A 116 32.62 -23.87 -18.72
N LYS A 117 33.44 -23.40 -17.77
CA LYS A 117 33.24 -23.62 -16.33
C LYS A 117 32.66 -22.39 -15.67
N PHE A 118 31.35 -22.39 -15.44
CA PHE A 118 30.68 -21.32 -14.71
C PHE A 118 30.86 -21.50 -13.20
N VAL A 119 31.73 -20.69 -12.61
CA VAL A 119 31.97 -20.64 -11.16
C VAL A 119 31.43 -19.33 -10.60
N ARG A 120 30.80 -19.33 -9.42
CA ARG A 120 30.28 -18.11 -8.78
C ARG A 120 31.40 -17.29 -8.15
N ILE A 121 31.26 -15.97 -8.14
CA ILE A 121 32.30 -15.08 -7.57
C ILE A 121 32.54 -15.33 -6.08
N GLY A 122 31.48 -15.69 -5.33
CA GLY A 122 31.58 -16.05 -3.92
C GLY A 122 32.44 -17.29 -3.66
N THR A 123 32.44 -18.26 -4.59
CA THR A 123 33.28 -19.46 -4.50
C THR A 123 34.76 -19.11 -4.66
N ILE A 124 35.07 -18.27 -5.66
CA ILE A 124 36.44 -17.83 -5.95
C ILE A 124 37.03 -17.02 -4.79
N LEU A 125 36.21 -16.18 -4.14
CA LEU A 125 36.61 -15.40 -2.96
C LEU A 125 36.95 -16.29 -1.75
N VAL A 126 36.25 -17.41 -1.58
CA VAL A 126 36.54 -18.38 -0.50
C VAL A 126 37.78 -19.20 -0.84
N GLU A 127 37.91 -19.68 -2.07
CA GLU A 127 39.07 -20.48 -2.53
C GLU A 127 40.38 -19.71 -2.44
N LYS A 128 40.36 -18.39 -2.73
CA LYS A 128 41.52 -17.50 -2.56
C LYS A 128 41.78 -17.10 -1.10
N GLY A 129 41.00 -17.60 -0.14
CA GLY A 129 41.15 -17.31 1.30
C GLY A 129 40.77 -15.88 1.69
N ILE A 130 40.12 -15.12 0.80
CA ILE A 130 39.75 -13.72 1.02
C ILE A 130 38.53 -13.63 1.95
N LEU A 131 37.59 -14.58 1.83
CA LEU A 131 36.45 -14.68 2.74
C LEU A 131 36.44 -16.03 3.46
N GLY A 132 36.39 -15.97 4.79
CA GLY A 132 36.11 -17.14 5.62
C GLY A 132 34.62 -17.53 5.63
N PRO A 133 34.27 -18.78 5.99
CA PRO A 133 32.89 -19.28 6.01
C PRO A 133 31.92 -18.41 6.84
N GLU A 134 32.39 -17.85 7.96
CA GLU A 134 31.59 -16.96 8.82
C GLU A 134 31.32 -15.59 8.18
N LEU A 135 32.25 -15.08 7.38
CA LEU A 135 32.06 -13.80 6.67
C LEU A 135 31.08 -13.94 5.51
N VAL A 136 31.09 -15.08 4.82
CA VAL A 136 30.09 -15.41 3.78
C VAL A 136 28.68 -15.46 4.39
N ARG A 137 28.51 -16.05 5.58
CA ARG A 137 27.22 -16.02 6.29
C ARG A 137 26.75 -14.60 6.59
N LYS A 138 27.64 -13.70 7.01
CA LYS A 138 27.30 -12.27 7.24
C LYS A 138 26.85 -11.59 5.95
N VAL A 139 27.55 -11.81 4.84
CA VAL A 139 27.20 -11.23 3.52
C VAL A 139 25.83 -11.76 3.05
N LEU A 140 25.55 -13.05 3.20
CA LEU A 140 24.27 -13.64 2.83
C LEU A 140 23.13 -13.24 3.78
N ALA A 141 23.40 -13.04 5.07
CA ALA A 141 22.45 -12.50 6.03
C ALA A 141 22.04 -11.06 5.67
N ILE A 142 22.98 -10.22 5.22
CA ILE A 142 22.70 -8.87 4.69
C ILE A 142 21.77 -8.97 3.47
N GLN A 143 21.92 -9.98 2.63
CA GLN A 143 21.04 -10.27 1.49
C GLN A 143 19.72 -10.98 1.87
N ARG A 144 19.50 -11.29 3.15
CA ARG A 144 18.38 -12.11 3.65
C ARG A 144 18.29 -13.50 2.99
N LYS A 145 19.44 -14.09 2.67
CA LYS A 145 19.57 -15.44 2.08
C LYS A 145 20.20 -16.41 3.09
N THR A 146 19.74 -17.65 3.09
CA THR A 146 20.30 -18.75 3.93
C THR A 146 20.73 -19.92 3.04
N ILE A 147 21.91 -20.47 3.31
CA ILE A 147 22.43 -21.67 2.64
C ILE A 147 21.83 -22.91 3.31
N LEU A 148 21.31 -23.84 2.51
CA LEU A 148 21.04 -25.21 2.95
C LEU A 148 21.83 -26.23 2.11
N ILE A 149 22.16 -27.39 2.71
CA ILE A 149 22.85 -28.51 2.04
C ILE A 149 22.03 -29.80 2.18
N CYS A 150 22.07 -30.69 1.17
CA CYS A 150 21.64 -32.09 1.36
C CYS A 150 22.83 -32.89 1.87
N GLU A 151 22.74 -33.50 3.04
CA GLU A 151 23.81 -34.37 3.55
C GLU A 151 24.01 -35.64 2.70
N LYS A 152 23.01 -36.03 1.92
CA LYS A 152 23.07 -37.22 1.06
C LYS A 152 23.66 -36.94 -0.34
N CYS A 153 23.38 -35.76 -0.88
CA CYS A 153 23.65 -35.37 -2.28
C CYS A 153 24.71 -34.26 -2.38
N LEU A 154 25.13 -33.74 -1.21
CA LEU A 154 26.04 -32.60 -0.99
C LEU A 154 25.70 -31.33 -1.78
N SER A 155 24.51 -31.27 -2.38
CA SER A 155 24.10 -30.12 -3.18
C SER A 155 23.68 -28.97 -2.27
N GLN A 156 24.17 -27.78 -2.60
CA GLN A 156 23.98 -26.55 -1.85
C GLN A 156 22.89 -25.67 -2.50
N TYR A 157 22.06 -25.02 -1.68
CA TYR A 157 20.92 -24.21 -2.11
C TYR A 157 20.93 -22.85 -1.39
N ASN A 158 20.82 -21.75 -2.14
CA ASN A 158 20.67 -20.40 -1.60
C ASN A 158 19.19 -20.01 -1.53
N ILE A 159 18.63 -19.94 -0.32
CA ILE A 159 17.21 -19.66 -0.09
C ILE A 159 17.01 -18.21 0.37
N SER A 160 16.38 -17.40 -0.47
CA SER A 160 15.85 -16.08 -0.10
C SER A 160 14.60 -16.23 0.77
N ASN A 161 14.47 -15.44 1.83
CA ASN A 161 13.32 -15.51 2.77
C ASN A 161 13.17 -16.89 3.43
N TYR A 162 14.28 -17.47 3.89
CA TYR A 162 14.29 -18.69 4.69
C TYR A 162 13.36 -18.54 5.91
N ALA A 163 12.43 -19.48 6.06
CA ALA A 163 11.49 -19.53 7.18
C ALA A 163 11.98 -20.56 8.21
N PRO A 164 12.40 -20.14 9.41
CA PRO A 164 12.82 -21.06 10.47
C PRO A 164 11.71 -22.09 10.77
N GLY A 165 12.04 -23.39 10.73
CA GLY A 165 11.07 -24.48 10.97
C GLY A 165 10.47 -25.11 9.72
N LYS A 166 10.65 -24.51 8.53
CA LYS A 166 10.23 -25.14 7.27
C LYS A 166 11.32 -26.10 6.80
N LYS A 167 11.00 -27.39 6.66
CA LYS A 167 11.91 -28.39 6.08
C LYS A 167 11.90 -28.26 4.55
N TYR A 168 13.08 -28.10 3.93
CA TYR A 168 13.26 -28.03 2.48
C TYR A 168 13.85 -29.36 1.99
N ARG A 169 13.62 -29.80 0.74
CA ARG A 169 14.18 -31.06 0.20
C ARG A 169 15.12 -30.82 -0.98
N CYS A 170 16.21 -31.60 -1.10
CA CYS A 170 17.09 -31.59 -2.27
C CYS A 170 16.28 -31.97 -3.50
N THR A 171 16.41 -31.17 -4.56
CA THR A 171 15.81 -31.45 -5.86
C THR A 171 16.42 -32.68 -6.55
N LYS A 172 17.63 -33.12 -6.14
CA LYS A 172 18.27 -34.34 -6.66
C LYS A 172 17.97 -35.60 -5.83
N CYS A 173 17.98 -35.49 -4.50
CA CYS A 173 18.02 -36.63 -3.57
C CYS A 173 16.73 -36.81 -2.76
N SER A 174 15.87 -35.79 -2.75
CA SER A 174 14.67 -35.67 -1.91
C SER A 174 14.90 -35.74 -0.39
N SER A 175 16.14 -35.88 0.09
CA SER A 175 16.49 -35.73 1.50
C SER A 175 16.27 -34.30 1.98
N ILE A 176 16.02 -34.17 3.27
CA ILE A 176 15.84 -32.87 3.93
C ILE A 176 17.15 -32.10 3.82
N LEU A 177 17.05 -30.86 3.39
CA LEU A 177 18.14 -29.90 3.38
C LEU A 177 18.29 -29.34 4.79
N ILE A 178 19.52 -29.36 5.28
CA ILE A 178 19.86 -28.83 6.60
C ILE A 178 20.68 -27.54 6.47
N ILE A 179 20.71 -26.74 7.51
CA ILE A 179 21.69 -25.65 7.60
C ILE A 179 23.04 -26.29 7.93
N PRO A 180 24.09 -26.14 7.11
CA PRO A 180 25.39 -26.71 7.40
C PRO A 180 26.01 -26.10 8.68
N GLU A 181 26.58 -26.94 9.55
CA GLU A 181 27.45 -26.50 10.65
C GLU A 181 28.76 -25.89 10.13
N ARG A 182 29.32 -26.42 9.02
CA ARG A 182 30.47 -25.87 8.28
C ARG A 182 30.19 -25.86 6.77
N ILE A 183 30.60 -24.79 6.07
CA ILE A 183 30.42 -24.66 4.61
C ILE A 183 31.67 -25.21 3.92
N GLU A 184 31.57 -26.39 3.31
CA GLU A 184 32.62 -26.93 2.42
C GLU A 184 32.33 -26.53 0.96
N THR A 185 33.40 -26.30 0.20
CA THR A 185 33.38 -25.72 -1.16
C THR A 185 32.87 -26.72 -2.21
N ALA A 186 31.58 -26.62 -2.63
CA ALA A 186 31.08 -27.26 -3.85
C ALA A 186 29.81 -26.61 -4.42
N GLU A 187 29.69 -26.64 -5.77
CA GLU A 187 28.76 -25.91 -6.66
C GLU A 187 27.26 -25.82 -6.26
N VAL A 188 26.66 -24.64 -6.46
CA VAL A 188 25.25 -24.30 -6.20
C VAL A 188 24.40 -24.43 -7.47
N ALA A 189 23.53 -25.45 -7.54
CA ALA A 189 22.65 -25.69 -8.70
C ALA A 189 21.56 -24.62 -8.88
N ALA A 190 21.31 -24.25 -10.15
CA ALA A 190 20.31 -23.29 -10.58
C ALA A 190 18.91 -23.95 -10.73
N SER A 191 17.92 -23.41 -10.00
CA SER A 191 16.45 -23.49 -10.29
C SER A 191 15.63 -24.72 -9.80
N ILE A 192 14.49 -24.47 -9.09
CA ILE A 192 13.06 -24.69 -9.51
C ILE A 192 12.00 -24.80 -8.37
N ARG A 193 10.85 -24.12 -8.63
CA ARG A 193 9.39 -24.21 -8.30
C ARG A 193 8.80 -24.66 -6.94
N SER A 194 7.76 -23.91 -6.56
CA SER A 194 6.68 -24.22 -5.61
C SER A 194 5.57 -25.06 -6.28
N LEU A 195 5.08 -26.12 -5.61
CA LEU A 195 3.65 -26.37 -5.34
C LEU A 195 3.41 -27.71 -4.60
N SER A 196 2.37 -27.70 -3.79
CA SER A 196 1.69 -28.80 -3.07
C SER A 196 1.33 -30.01 -3.93
N ASP A 197 1.68 -31.23 -3.46
CA ASP A 197 0.84 -32.46 -3.51
C ASP A 197 1.47 -33.66 -2.74
N ILE A 198 0.85 -34.04 -1.60
CA ILE A 198 0.46 -35.39 -1.11
C ILE A 198 1.52 -36.55 -1.20
N LYS A 199 1.90 -37.38 -0.19
CA LYS A 199 1.33 -37.88 1.10
C LYS A 199 2.48 -38.39 2.03
N SER A 200 2.19 -38.48 3.33
CA SER A 200 3.06 -38.96 4.44
C SER A 200 3.69 -40.35 4.24
N PRO A 201 4.85 -40.62 4.89
CA PRO A 201 4.82 -41.42 6.12
C PRO A 201 5.57 -40.79 7.32
N ARG A 202 5.14 -41.24 8.50
CA ARG A 202 5.54 -40.89 9.87
C ARG A 202 7.05 -40.98 10.14
N SER A 203 7.58 -40.04 10.93
CA SER A 203 8.18 -40.29 12.27
C SER A 203 8.93 -39.05 12.77
N ASP A 204 8.65 -38.70 14.02
CA ASP A 204 9.49 -38.06 15.04
C ASP A 204 9.98 -36.60 14.88
N SER A 205 9.64 -35.87 15.95
CA SER A 205 10.25 -34.68 16.56
C SER A 205 11.21 -33.82 15.72
N GLU A 206 10.90 -32.52 15.61
CA GLU A 206 11.82 -31.41 15.97
C GLU A 206 11.19 -30.07 15.58
N PHE A 207 10.89 -29.25 16.58
CA PHE A 207 10.57 -27.83 16.43
C PHE A 207 11.88 -27.05 16.30
N ALA A 208 12.03 -26.28 15.23
CA ALA A 208 13.26 -25.55 14.93
C ALA A 208 13.45 -24.31 15.83
N GLU A 209 14.71 -24.11 16.20
CA GLU A 209 15.26 -23.17 17.16
C GLU A 209 15.29 -21.71 16.67
N THR A 210 15.03 -20.78 17.59
CA THR A 210 15.44 -19.37 17.48
C THR A 210 16.46 -19.10 18.58
N LYS A 211 17.74 -18.86 18.24
CA LYS A 211 18.86 -18.82 19.18
C LYS A 211 18.71 -17.74 20.28
N VAL A 212 18.73 -18.20 21.53
CA VAL A 212 19.27 -17.51 22.70
C VAL A 212 20.17 -18.57 23.33
N LEU A 213 21.44 -18.60 22.94
CA LEU A 213 22.44 -19.54 23.46
C LEU A 213 23.55 -18.72 24.12
N ASP A 214 24.06 -19.21 25.24
CA ASP A 214 25.21 -18.63 25.92
C ASP A 214 26.52 -18.94 25.16
N ARG A 215 27.66 -18.40 25.61
CA ARG A 215 28.97 -18.49 24.92
C ARG A 215 29.45 -19.91 24.55
N ASP A 216 28.90 -20.94 25.18
CA ASP A 216 29.24 -22.36 24.96
C ASP A 216 28.17 -23.14 24.16
N GLY A 217 27.13 -22.49 23.64
CA GLY A 217 26.11 -23.14 22.81
C GLY A 217 25.03 -23.92 23.58
N THR A 218 25.01 -23.85 24.91
CA THR A 218 23.99 -24.47 25.78
C THR A 218 22.99 -23.43 26.29
N ASP A 219 21.72 -23.80 26.42
CA ASP A 219 20.68 -22.93 26.99
C ASP A 219 20.95 -22.70 28.50
N PRO A 220 21.05 -21.43 28.97
CA PRO A 220 21.54 -21.11 30.31
C PRO A 220 20.58 -21.50 31.45
N PHE A 221 19.37 -21.96 31.13
CA PHE A 221 18.36 -22.33 32.13
C PHE A 221 18.15 -23.83 32.27
N ILE A 222 18.56 -24.65 31.28
CA ILE A 222 18.40 -26.11 31.36
C ILE A 222 19.16 -26.66 32.58
N GLY A 223 18.48 -27.48 33.39
CA GLY A 223 19.01 -28.05 34.63
C GLY A 223 18.88 -27.15 35.87
N LYS A 224 18.62 -25.84 35.72
CA LYS A 224 18.40 -24.93 36.86
C LYS A 224 17.01 -25.11 37.46
N VAL A 225 16.86 -24.72 38.71
CA VAL A 225 15.57 -24.67 39.42
C VAL A 225 15.11 -23.21 39.47
N ILE A 226 13.99 -22.91 38.82
CA ILE A 226 13.36 -21.58 38.79
C ILE A 226 11.91 -21.73 39.26
N GLY A 227 11.49 -20.96 40.27
CA GLY A 227 10.13 -21.03 40.80
C GLY A 227 9.74 -22.41 41.33
N GLY A 228 10.70 -23.09 41.98
CA GLY A 228 10.52 -24.47 42.47
C GLY A 228 10.41 -25.54 41.38
N CYS A 229 10.64 -25.18 40.11
CA CYS A 229 10.56 -26.09 38.96
C CYS A 229 11.95 -26.29 38.35
N ARG A 230 12.39 -27.54 38.21
CA ARG A 230 13.62 -27.89 37.48
C ARG A 230 13.36 -27.82 35.98
N ILE A 231 14.05 -26.93 35.29
CA ILE A 231 13.95 -26.73 33.84
C ILE A 231 14.57 -27.93 33.11
N GLU A 232 13.82 -28.54 32.20
CA GLU A 232 14.23 -29.76 31.48
C GLU A 232 14.58 -29.45 30.03
N THR A 233 13.62 -28.90 29.30
CA THR A 233 13.75 -28.66 27.86
C THR A 233 13.03 -27.38 27.48
N ARG A 234 13.50 -26.73 26.43
CA ARG A 234 12.87 -25.54 25.89
C ARG A 234 11.70 -25.92 24.98
N LEU A 235 10.54 -25.29 25.18
CA LEU A 235 9.33 -25.49 24.39
C LEU A 235 9.18 -24.46 23.27
N GLY A 236 9.66 -23.23 23.48
CA GLY A 236 9.63 -22.17 22.46
C GLY A 236 10.18 -20.85 22.97
N ALA A 237 10.42 -19.88 22.09
CA ALA A 237 10.71 -18.50 22.49
C ALA A 237 10.09 -17.48 21.54
N GLY A 238 9.76 -16.32 22.08
CA GLY A 238 9.30 -15.16 21.31
C GLY A 238 9.70 -13.85 21.99
N GLY A 239 9.22 -12.73 21.45
CA GLY A 239 9.52 -11.38 21.98
C GLY A 239 9.07 -11.13 23.42
N MET A 240 8.30 -12.04 24.00
CA MET A 240 7.74 -11.95 25.35
C MET A 240 8.36 -12.97 26.32
N GLY A 241 9.45 -13.63 25.93
CA GLY A 241 10.18 -14.59 26.75
C GLY A 241 10.30 -15.99 26.16
N THR A 242 11.04 -16.83 26.89
CA THR A 242 11.31 -18.22 26.54
C THR A 242 10.50 -19.14 27.45
N VAL A 243 9.80 -20.12 26.87
CA VAL A 243 8.99 -21.10 27.58
C VAL A 243 9.72 -22.42 27.63
N TYR A 244 9.78 -23.03 28.81
CA TYR A 244 10.41 -24.31 29.08
C TYR A 244 9.42 -25.31 29.66
N ARG A 245 9.65 -26.59 29.38
CA ARG A 245 9.09 -27.70 30.15
C ARG A 245 9.94 -27.87 31.40
N ALA A 246 9.28 -28.04 32.53
CA ALA A 246 9.93 -28.17 33.81
C ALA A 246 9.18 -29.16 34.72
N THR A 247 9.88 -29.77 35.66
CA THR A 247 9.27 -30.59 36.71
C THR A 247 9.21 -29.80 38.01
N GLN A 248 8.00 -29.59 38.53
CA GLN A 248 7.76 -28.95 39.82
C GLN A 248 8.16 -29.90 40.94
N LEU A 249 9.25 -29.59 41.64
CA LEU A 249 9.89 -30.53 42.56
C LEU A 249 9.02 -30.90 43.77
N ALA A 250 8.22 -29.95 44.27
CA ALA A 250 7.38 -30.17 45.45
C ALA A 250 6.20 -31.11 45.20
N LEU A 251 5.73 -31.24 43.96
CA LEU A 251 4.54 -32.02 43.59
C LEU A 251 4.82 -33.15 42.61
N ASP A 252 6.05 -33.26 42.12
CA ASP A 252 6.47 -34.14 41.02
C ASP A 252 5.53 -34.04 39.80
N LYS A 253 5.21 -32.80 39.41
CA LYS A 253 4.29 -32.51 38.30
C LYS A 253 4.98 -31.73 37.19
N THR A 254 4.73 -32.13 35.95
CA THR A 254 5.15 -31.37 34.76
C THR A 254 4.44 -30.01 34.71
N ARG A 255 5.23 -28.97 34.45
CA ARG A 255 4.83 -27.57 34.30
C ARG A 255 5.48 -26.97 33.07
N ALA A 256 4.91 -25.86 32.62
CA ALA A 256 5.62 -24.96 31.72
C ALA A 256 6.08 -23.72 32.51
N VAL A 257 7.30 -23.26 32.26
CA VAL A 257 7.88 -22.08 32.91
C VAL A 257 8.27 -21.08 31.84
N LYS A 258 7.65 -19.91 31.85
CA LYS A 258 7.98 -18.79 30.96
C LYS A 258 8.93 -17.86 31.67
N ILE A 259 10.10 -17.64 31.09
CA ILE A 259 11.14 -16.74 31.59
C ILE A 259 11.20 -15.49 30.71
N LEU A 260 11.14 -14.31 31.34
CA LEU A 260 11.19 -13.04 30.63
C LEU A 260 12.62 -12.69 30.16
N PRO A 261 12.78 -11.98 29.03
CA PRO A 261 14.09 -11.50 28.59
C PRO A 261 14.68 -10.46 29.56
N PRO A 262 16.01 -10.42 29.77
CA PRO A 262 16.66 -9.47 30.69
C PRO A 262 16.35 -7.99 30.41
N ALA A 263 16.17 -7.61 29.14
CA ALA A 263 15.84 -6.24 28.75
C ALA A 263 14.52 -5.71 29.34
N PHE A 264 13.61 -6.59 29.75
CA PHE A 264 12.35 -6.21 30.41
C PHE A 264 12.44 -6.22 31.95
N ALA A 265 13.55 -6.74 32.50
CA ALA A 265 13.80 -6.82 33.93
C ALA A 265 14.44 -5.54 34.51
N GLU A 266 14.80 -4.55 33.68
CA GLU A 266 15.44 -3.30 34.10
C GLU A 266 14.45 -2.12 34.24
N GLU A 267 13.22 -2.26 33.74
CA GLU A 267 12.20 -1.20 33.80
C GLU A 267 11.17 -1.44 34.91
N GLU A 268 11.26 -0.69 36.01
CA GLU A 268 10.40 -0.82 37.20
C GLU A 268 8.89 -0.71 36.85
N ALA A 269 8.54 0.21 35.94
CA ALA A 269 7.16 0.38 35.48
C ALA A 269 6.65 -0.79 34.61
N TYR A 270 7.52 -1.58 33.99
CA TYR A 270 7.16 -2.79 33.26
C TYR A 270 6.92 -3.94 34.23
N ILE A 271 7.79 -4.09 35.24
CA ILE A 271 7.70 -5.11 36.29
C ILE A 271 6.41 -4.98 37.10
N GLU A 272 6.05 -3.78 37.56
CA GLU A 272 4.81 -3.55 38.32
C GLU A 272 3.57 -3.94 37.51
N ARG A 273 3.59 -3.65 36.20
CA ARG A 273 2.51 -4.02 35.27
C ARG A 273 2.44 -5.51 35.04
N PHE A 274 3.59 -6.14 34.78
CA PHE A 274 3.71 -7.58 34.61
C PHE A 274 3.16 -8.34 35.82
N ASN A 275 3.56 -7.95 37.04
CA ASN A 275 3.06 -8.54 38.28
C ASN A 275 1.54 -8.35 38.43
N ARG A 276 1.02 -7.17 38.07
CA ARG A 276 -0.43 -6.90 38.11
C ARG A 276 -1.20 -7.73 37.09
N GLU A 277 -0.68 -7.87 35.87
CA GLU A 277 -1.31 -8.65 34.80
C GLU A 277 -1.26 -10.15 35.09
N ALA A 278 -0.13 -10.66 35.59
CA ALA A 278 0.01 -12.05 36.05
C ALA A 278 -0.94 -12.37 37.20
N LYS A 279 -1.04 -11.49 38.20
CA LYS A 279 -1.98 -11.64 39.32
C LYS A 279 -3.45 -11.63 38.87
N ASN A 280 -3.79 -10.83 37.88
CA ASN A 280 -5.15 -10.81 37.33
C ASN A 280 -5.44 -12.09 36.53
N ALA A 281 -4.53 -12.48 35.63
CA ALA A 281 -4.69 -13.68 34.81
C ALA A 281 -4.76 -14.96 35.65
N ALA A 282 -4.03 -15.04 36.76
CA ALA A 282 -4.07 -16.16 37.69
C ALA A 282 -5.43 -16.37 38.38
N GLN A 283 -6.31 -15.35 38.41
CA GLN A 283 -7.67 -15.48 38.97
C GLN A 283 -8.64 -16.20 38.03
N ILE A 284 -8.27 -16.42 36.76
CA ILE A 284 -9.16 -17.03 35.79
C ILE A 284 -9.15 -18.55 35.96
N GLU A 285 -10.20 -19.08 36.59
CA GLU A 285 -10.42 -20.51 36.67
C GLU A 285 -11.44 -20.97 35.63
N HIS A 286 -10.95 -21.57 34.54
CA HIS A 286 -11.81 -22.14 33.51
C HIS A 286 -11.11 -23.26 32.75
N ASN A 287 -11.86 -24.27 32.27
CA ASN A 287 -11.26 -25.41 31.55
C ASN A 287 -10.58 -24.98 30.24
N ASN A 288 -11.18 -24.00 29.55
CA ASN A 288 -10.68 -23.45 28.28
C ASN A 288 -9.68 -22.30 28.43
N VAL A 289 -9.16 -22.02 29.63
CA VAL A 289 -8.11 -21.03 29.87
C VAL A 289 -6.92 -21.73 30.53
N MET A 290 -5.72 -21.41 30.07
CA MET A 290 -4.50 -21.93 30.64
C MET A 290 -4.29 -21.40 32.06
N LYS A 291 -4.11 -22.31 33.02
CA LYS A 291 -3.91 -21.97 34.43
C LYS A 291 -2.49 -21.48 34.71
N ILE A 292 -2.40 -20.29 35.32
CA ILE A 292 -1.17 -19.81 35.95
C ILE A 292 -1.10 -20.39 37.37
N ILE A 293 0.00 -21.05 37.70
CA ILE A 293 0.21 -21.71 38.99
C ILE A 293 0.94 -20.79 39.95
N ASP A 294 1.99 -20.13 39.48
CA ASP A 294 2.83 -19.24 40.29
C ASP A 294 3.56 -18.24 39.38
N PHE A 295 4.03 -17.13 39.95
CA PHE A 295 4.89 -16.17 39.25
C PHE A 295 5.78 -15.45 40.26
N GLY A 296 6.95 -15.03 39.83
CA GLY A 296 7.87 -14.36 40.74
C GLY A 296 9.18 -13.95 40.10
N VAL A 297 10.13 -13.64 40.96
CA VAL A 297 11.51 -13.29 40.61
C VAL A 297 12.45 -14.16 41.42
N GLN A 298 13.44 -14.75 40.75
CA GLN A 298 14.50 -15.52 41.38
C GLN A 298 15.81 -15.17 40.70
N ASP A 299 16.84 -14.78 41.46
CA ASP A 299 18.16 -14.40 40.95
C ASP A 299 18.10 -13.34 39.83
N GLY A 300 17.22 -12.33 40.00
CA GLY A 300 16.98 -11.27 38.99
C GLY A 300 16.20 -11.73 37.75
N THR A 301 15.79 -12.99 37.68
CA THR A 301 15.04 -13.57 36.56
C THR A 301 13.55 -13.62 36.89
N TYR A 302 12.74 -12.90 36.10
CA TYR A 302 11.28 -12.94 36.21
C TYR A 302 10.72 -14.17 35.49
N TYR A 303 9.81 -14.88 36.16
CA TYR A 303 9.23 -16.11 35.64
C TYR A 303 7.72 -16.24 35.93
N ILE A 304 7.05 -17.05 35.12
CA ILE A 304 5.68 -17.53 35.35
C ILE A 304 5.66 -19.05 35.22
N VAL A 305 5.20 -19.73 36.25
CA VAL A 305 4.89 -21.16 36.26
C VAL A 305 3.44 -21.36 35.87
N MET A 306 3.20 -22.19 34.88
CA MET A 306 1.88 -22.45 34.32
C MET A 306 1.65 -23.95 34.10
N GLU A 307 0.39 -24.33 33.90
CA GLU A 307 0.07 -25.70 33.51
C GLU A 307 0.78 -26.06 32.19
N TYR A 308 1.35 -27.27 32.13
CA TYR A 308 1.88 -27.79 30.88
C TYR A 308 0.70 -28.32 30.05
N ILE A 309 0.54 -27.78 28.85
CA ILE A 309 -0.49 -28.21 27.90
C ILE A 309 0.16 -29.15 26.89
N ASP A 310 -0.16 -30.44 26.98
CA ASP A 310 0.26 -31.43 26.00
C ASP A 310 -0.68 -31.39 24.79
N GLY A 311 -0.40 -30.47 23.87
CA GLY A 311 -1.24 -30.21 22.70
C GLY A 311 -0.51 -29.45 21.60
N ILE A 312 -1.25 -29.12 20.54
CA ILE A 312 -0.74 -28.41 19.37
C ILE A 312 -1.40 -27.03 19.26
N SER A 313 -0.66 -25.98 18.88
CA SER A 313 -1.27 -24.67 18.62
C SER A 313 -2.21 -24.75 17.41
N LEU A 314 -3.28 -23.95 17.42
CA LEU A 314 -4.21 -23.86 16.30
C LEU A 314 -3.49 -23.34 15.04
N SER A 315 -2.48 -22.47 15.18
CA SER A 315 -1.64 -22.04 14.06
C SER A 315 -0.95 -23.21 13.38
N ARG A 316 -0.29 -24.08 14.14
CA ARG A 316 0.37 -25.27 13.61
C ARG A 316 -0.64 -26.29 13.07
N PHE A 317 -1.78 -26.46 13.75
CA PHE A 317 -2.85 -27.32 13.28
C PHE A 317 -3.41 -26.87 11.92
N LEU A 318 -3.60 -25.56 11.70
CA LEU A 318 -4.03 -25.01 10.41
C LEU A 318 -2.96 -25.16 9.33
N GLN A 319 -1.68 -25.05 9.67
CA GLN A 319 -0.59 -25.32 8.72
C GLN A 319 -0.57 -26.79 8.27
N GLU A 320 -0.85 -27.73 9.19
CA GLU A 320 -0.84 -29.17 8.89
C GLU A 320 -2.13 -29.65 8.18
N LYS A 321 -3.29 -29.07 8.51
CA LYS A 321 -4.61 -29.52 8.01
C LYS A 321 -5.20 -28.64 6.91
N GLY A 322 -4.75 -27.39 6.78
CA GLY A 322 -5.41 -26.37 5.94
C GLY A 322 -6.73 -25.89 6.53
N PRO A 323 -7.65 -25.34 5.71
CA PRO A 323 -8.97 -24.91 6.15
C PRO A 323 -9.77 -26.06 6.78
N LEU A 324 -10.39 -25.79 7.93
CA LEU A 324 -11.10 -26.76 8.74
C LEU A 324 -12.57 -26.92 8.31
N PRO A 325 -13.15 -28.11 8.52
CA PRO A 325 -14.60 -28.30 8.45
C PRO A 325 -15.34 -27.36 9.41
N GLU A 326 -16.51 -26.89 8.97
CA GLU A 326 -17.28 -25.88 9.71
C GLU A 326 -17.64 -26.30 11.13
N ASN A 327 -18.05 -27.56 11.33
CA ASN A 327 -18.37 -28.10 12.65
C ASN A 327 -17.16 -28.07 13.61
N VAL A 328 -15.96 -28.39 13.10
CA VAL A 328 -14.73 -28.37 13.89
C VAL A 328 -14.33 -26.93 14.24
N ALA A 329 -14.39 -26.03 13.26
CA ALA A 329 -14.07 -24.61 13.49
C ALA A 329 -15.04 -23.96 14.50
N LEU A 330 -16.33 -24.28 14.42
CA LEU A 330 -17.34 -23.79 15.35
C LEU A 330 -17.17 -24.36 16.76
N ASP A 331 -16.86 -25.64 16.92
CA ASP A 331 -16.61 -26.19 18.25
C ASP A 331 -15.37 -25.57 18.91
N ILE A 332 -14.28 -25.38 18.14
CA ILE A 332 -13.09 -24.68 18.63
C ILE A 332 -13.45 -23.25 19.06
N ALA A 333 -14.21 -22.54 18.23
CA ALA A 333 -14.65 -21.18 18.50
C ALA A 333 -15.56 -21.07 19.73
N ARG A 334 -16.48 -22.03 19.92
CA ARG A 334 -17.38 -22.10 21.07
C ARG A 334 -16.60 -22.27 22.37
N GLN A 335 -15.63 -23.19 22.38
CA GLN A 335 -14.78 -23.42 23.56
C GLN A 335 -13.90 -22.21 23.87
N ALA A 336 -13.31 -21.56 22.85
CA ALA A 336 -12.55 -20.32 23.04
C ALA A 336 -13.45 -19.18 23.57
N ALA A 337 -14.65 -19.00 23.00
CA ALA A 337 -15.61 -18.02 23.48
C ALA A 337 -16.03 -18.29 24.95
N SER A 338 -16.14 -19.55 25.36
CA SER A 338 -16.40 -19.92 26.76
C SER A 338 -15.25 -19.46 27.69
N GLY A 339 -14.00 -19.64 27.28
CA GLY A 339 -12.84 -19.14 28.02
C GLY A 339 -12.82 -17.61 28.14
N LEU A 340 -13.12 -16.91 27.03
CA LEU A 340 -13.25 -15.46 27.03
C LEU A 340 -14.41 -14.96 27.92
N ALA A 341 -15.51 -15.71 27.98
CA ALA A 341 -16.63 -15.38 28.86
C ALA A 341 -16.22 -15.44 30.35
N ALA A 342 -15.39 -16.40 30.73
CA ALA A 342 -14.85 -16.50 32.09
C ALA A 342 -13.94 -15.31 32.43
N ALA A 343 -13.02 -14.94 31.52
CA ALA A 343 -12.15 -13.79 31.71
C ALA A 343 -12.93 -12.45 31.79
N ALA A 344 -13.94 -12.29 30.94
CA ALA A 344 -14.77 -11.08 30.91
C ALA A 344 -15.55 -10.85 32.23
N LYS A 345 -15.97 -11.91 32.94
CA LYS A 345 -16.60 -11.79 34.27
C LYS A 345 -15.68 -11.15 35.31
N LEU A 346 -14.36 -11.34 35.15
CA LEU A 346 -13.32 -10.75 35.99
C LEU A 346 -12.81 -9.41 35.42
N LYS A 347 -13.45 -8.88 34.36
CA LYS A 347 -13.04 -7.68 33.62
C LYS A 347 -11.61 -7.78 33.04
N ILE A 348 -11.17 -9.00 32.72
CA ILE A 348 -9.88 -9.26 32.09
C ILE A 348 -10.08 -9.39 30.58
N ILE A 349 -9.23 -8.70 29.82
CA ILE A 349 -9.25 -8.66 28.35
C ILE A 349 -7.95 -9.27 27.87
N HIS A 350 -8.01 -10.16 26.87
CA HIS A 350 -6.84 -10.87 26.36
C HIS A 350 -5.95 -9.99 25.44
N ARG A 351 -6.55 -9.23 24.51
CA ARG A 351 -5.87 -8.30 23.58
C ARG A 351 -4.94 -8.92 22.52
N ASP A 352 -4.88 -10.26 22.40
CA ASP A 352 -4.03 -10.96 21.43
C ASP A 352 -4.61 -12.32 21.02
N ILE A 353 -5.93 -12.40 20.82
CA ILE A 353 -6.54 -13.64 20.34
C ILE A 353 -6.13 -13.89 18.89
N LYS A 354 -5.48 -15.03 18.66
CA LYS A 354 -4.99 -15.50 17.35
C LYS A 354 -4.74 -17.01 17.42
N PRO A 355 -4.55 -17.69 16.26
CA PRO A 355 -4.26 -19.12 16.22
C PRO A 355 -3.06 -19.59 17.06
N ASP A 356 -2.03 -18.75 17.27
CA ASP A 356 -0.87 -19.12 18.07
C ASP A 356 -1.16 -19.22 19.58
N ASN A 357 -2.17 -18.49 20.07
CA ASN A 357 -2.53 -18.43 21.49
C ASN A 357 -3.73 -19.33 21.83
N ILE A 358 -4.07 -20.26 20.94
CA ILE A 358 -5.15 -21.24 21.11
C ILE A 358 -4.53 -22.62 20.95
N MET A 359 -4.51 -23.41 22.01
CA MET A 359 -3.98 -24.77 22.04
C MET A 359 -5.11 -25.79 21.90
N LEU A 360 -4.85 -26.85 21.14
CA LEU A 360 -5.74 -27.99 20.93
C LEU A 360 -5.14 -29.22 21.60
N VAL A 361 -5.82 -29.73 22.62
CA VAL A 361 -5.44 -30.95 23.34
C VAL A 361 -6.32 -32.10 22.86
N PRO A 362 -5.76 -33.18 22.28
CA PRO A 362 -6.54 -34.33 21.88
C PRO A 362 -7.30 -34.92 23.07
N SER A 363 -8.59 -35.15 22.91
CA SER A 363 -9.42 -35.88 23.89
C SER A 363 -9.29 -37.38 23.64
N GLU A 364 -8.89 -38.12 24.67
CA GLU A 364 -8.74 -39.58 24.61
C GLU A 364 -10.09 -40.32 24.51
N VAL A 365 -11.20 -39.64 24.80
CA VAL A 365 -12.53 -40.27 24.96
C VAL A 365 -13.34 -40.28 23.66
N ASP A 366 -13.25 -39.21 22.86
CA ASP A 366 -14.16 -38.96 21.73
C ASP A 366 -13.47 -38.49 20.44
N GLY A 367 -12.14 -38.37 20.44
CA GLY A 367 -11.35 -37.93 19.29
C GLY A 367 -11.52 -36.44 18.93
N ASN A 368 -12.21 -35.66 19.79
CA ASN A 368 -12.32 -34.21 19.67
C ASN A 368 -11.11 -33.52 20.33
N TYR A 369 -11.09 -32.18 20.29
CA TYR A 369 -10.04 -31.40 20.94
C TYR A 369 -10.61 -30.56 22.08
N VAL A 370 -9.93 -30.58 23.23
CA VAL A 370 -10.14 -29.59 24.28
C VAL A 370 -9.32 -28.35 23.94
N VAL A 371 -9.99 -27.21 23.85
CA VAL A 371 -9.36 -25.92 23.53
C VAL A 371 -8.87 -25.25 24.80
N LYS A 372 -7.64 -24.72 24.80
CA LYS A 372 -7.10 -23.88 25.87
C LYS A 372 -6.52 -22.59 25.32
N ILE A 373 -6.94 -21.46 25.84
CA ILE A 373 -6.39 -20.14 25.50
C ILE A 373 -5.16 -19.87 26.37
N THR A 374 -4.05 -19.45 25.76
CA THR A 374 -2.77 -19.13 26.42
C THR A 374 -2.45 -17.63 26.36
N ASP A 375 -1.47 -17.17 27.16
CA ASP A 375 -0.90 -15.81 27.07
C ASP A 375 -1.87 -14.64 27.31
N PHE A 376 -2.74 -14.76 28.33
CA PHE A 376 -3.63 -13.68 28.75
C PHE A 376 -2.87 -12.42 29.20
N GLY A 377 -2.76 -11.44 28.30
CA GLY A 377 -2.45 -10.04 28.63
C GLY A 377 -1.05 -9.75 29.16
N LEU A 378 -0.19 -10.73 29.44
CA LEU A 378 1.07 -10.60 30.19
C LEU A 378 2.18 -9.71 29.57
N ALA A 379 1.95 -9.05 28.43
CA ALA A 379 3.04 -8.43 27.68
C ALA A 379 2.63 -7.30 26.72
N LYS A 380 1.47 -6.64 26.92
CA LYS A 380 1.05 -5.56 26.01
C LYS A 380 0.77 -4.24 26.72
N ASN A 381 1.64 -3.26 26.44
CA ASN A 381 1.44 -1.85 26.78
C ASN A 381 0.12 -1.33 26.20
N THR A 382 -0.85 -1.02 27.06
CA THR A 382 -2.16 -0.45 26.68
C THR A 382 -2.07 0.93 26.02
N ARG A 383 -0.92 1.62 26.12
CA ARG A 383 -0.73 2.98 25.59
C ARG A 383 0.22 3.06 24.38
N GLU A 384 0.98 2.02 24.08
CA GLU A 384 1.96 2.06 22.98
C GLU A 384 1.51 1.33 21.70
N THR A 385 0.40 0.59 21.73
CA THR A 385 -0.12 -0.14 20.56
C THR A 385 -0.54 0.77 19.40
N ALA A 386 -0.54 2.10 19.57
CA ALA A 386 -0.81 3.07 18.51
C ALA A 386 0.19 4.24 18.45
N SER A 387 1.42 4.03 18.90
CA SER A 387 2.48 5.01 18.59
C SER A 387 2.94 4.83 17.13
N LEU A 388 2.17 5.41 16.19
CA LEU A 388 2.55 5.56 14.78
C LEU A 388 3.82 6.43 14.61
N THR A 389 4.26 7.11 15.67
CA THR A 389 5.33 8.11 15.65
C THR A 389 6.75 7.54 15.83
N GLN A 390 6.91 6.25 16.15
CA GLN A 390 8.24 5.65 16.41
C GLN A 390 8.59 4.41 15.57
N GLY A 391 7.80 4.06 14.55
CA GLY A 391 8.15 3.00 13.60
C GLY A 391 8.21 1.57 14.19
N ARG A 392 7.78 1.37 15.44
CA ARG A 392 7.67 0.06 16.09
C ARG A 392 6.19 -0.29 16.28
N VAL A 393 5.67 -1.21 15.48
CA VAL A 393 4.33 -1.79 15.68
C VAL A 393 4.46 -3.03 16.56
N MET A 394 3.88 -2.99 17.77
CA MET A 394 3.91 -4.14 18.69
C MET A 394 2.58 -4.92 18.61
N GLY A 395 2.60 -6.10 17.99
CA GLY A 395 1.50 -7.09 17.94
C GLY A 395 1.36 -7.80 16.59
N THR A 396 0.55 -8.86 16.52
CA THR A 396 0.28 -9.60 15.28
C THR A 396 -0.83 -8.89 14.49
N ILE A 397 -0.42 -7.92 13.68
CA ILE A 397 -1.26 -6.96 12.94
C ILE A 397 -2.51 -7.57 12.28
N PRO A 398 -2.46 -8.75 11.62
CA PRO A 398 -3.63 -9.32 10.94
C PRO A 398 -4.84 -9.68 11.81
N PHE A 399 -4.69 -9.74 13.14
CA PHE A 399 -5.76 -10.13 14.08
C PHE A 399 -6.23 -8.97 14.96
N MET A 400 -5.64 -7.77 14.82
CA MET A 400 -5.98 -6.62 15.66
C MET A 400 -7.41 -6.13 15.43
N SER A 401 -8.08 -5.67 16.50
CA SER A 401 -9.37 -5.01 16.36
C SER A 401 -9.23 -3.56 15.84
N PRO A 402 -10.28 -2.97 15.24
CA PRO A 402 -10.24 -1.59 14.74
C PRO A 402 -9.83 -0.57 15.82
N GLU A 403 -10.36 -0.70 17.03
CA GLU A 403 -10.03 0.14 18.18
C GLU A 403 -8.56 -0.01 18.62
N GLN A 404 -8.01 -1.23 18.59
CA GLN A 404 -6.57 -1.43 18.82
C GLN A 404 -5.71 -0.78 17.74
N CYS A 405 -6.12 -0.86 16.47
CA CYS A 405 -5.43 -0.21 15.35
C CYS A 405 -5.44 1.32 15.45
N LYS A 406 -6.50 1.91 16.03
CA LYS A 406 -6.63 3.36 16.25
C LYS A 406 -5.96 3.86 17.53
N GLY A 407 -5.58 2.96 18.44
CA GLY A 407 -5.09 3.33 19.76
C GLY A 407 -6.18 3.70 20.77
N GLU A 408 -7.42 3.34 20.49
CA GLU A 408 -8.54 3.52 21.39
C GLU A 408 -8.52 2.45 22.49
N GLU A 409 -9.26 2.68 23.59
CA GLU A 409 -9.37 1.68 24.66
C GLU A 409 -10.09 0.41 24.18
N ALA A 410 -9.37 -0.72 24.23
CA ALA A 410 -9.92 -2.04 23.98
C ALA A 410 -10.79 -2.51 25.16
N ASP A 411 -11.93 -3.11 24.85
CA ASP A 411 -12.80 -3.81 25.80
C ASP A 411 -12.95 -5.29 25.40
N HIS A 412 -13.76 -6.08 26.12
CA HIS A 412 -13.93 -7.52 25.83
C HIS A 412 -14.45 -7.80 24.41
N ARG A 413 -15.09 -6.83 23.74
CA ARG A 413 -15.55 -6.95 22.35
C ARG A 413 -14.40 -6.86 21.33
N SER A 414 -13.22 -6.42 21.75
CA SER A 414 -11.99 -6.50 20.95
C SER A 414 -11.51 -7.94 20.79
N ASP A 415 -11.63 -8.74 21.84
CA ASP A 415 -11.30 -10.18 21.79
C ASP A 415 -12.29 -10.94 20.90
N LEU A 416 -13.56 -10.55 20.90
CA LEU A 416 -14.59 -11.13 20.02
C LEU A 416 -14.32 -10.85 18.54
N TYR A 417 -13.86 -9.63 18.20
CA TYR A 417 -13.44 -9.30 16.84
C TYR A 417 -12.28 -10.18 16.39
N SER A 418 -11.25 -10.28 17.24
CA SER A 418 -10.03 -11.07 16.99
C SER A 418 -10.35 -12.57 16.86
N LEU A 419 -11.29 -13.09 17.66
CA LEU A 419 -11.84 -14.43 17.50
C LEU A 419 -12.60 -14.57 16.18
N GLY A 420 -13.34 -13.55 15.74
CA GLY A 420 -13.98 -13.51 14.42
C GLY A 420 -12.98 -13.66 13.27
N ILE A 421 -11.81 -13.01 13.35
CA ILE A 421 -10.71 -13.18 12.38
C ILE A 421 -10.15 -14.60 12.45
N THR A 422 -10.02 -15.15 13.66
CA THR A 422 -9.54 -16.53 13.85
C THR A 422 -10.49 -17.55 13.24
N ILE A 423 -11.81 -17.39 13.42
CA ILE A 423 -12.84 -18.24 12.80
C ILE A 423 -12.79 -18.12 11.28
N TYR A 424 -12.62 -16.90 10.78
CA TYR A 424 -12.43 -16.65 9.35
C TYR A 424 -11.28 -17.48 8.80
N ALA A 425 -10.08 -17.34 9.39
CA ALA A 425 -8.88 -18.05 8.97
C ALA A 425 -9.01 -19.57 9.08
N MET A 426 -9.68 -20.08 10.12
CA MET A 426 -9.99 -21.50 10.22
C MET A 426 -10.80 -22.02 9.03
N LEU A 427 -11.75 -21.24 8.54
CA LEU A 427 -12.68 -21.68 7.48
C LEU A 427 -12.18 -21.40 6.06
N THR A 428 -11.35 -20.39 5.86
CA THR A 428 -10.88 -19.97 4.53
C THR A 428 -9.41 -20.31 4.28
N GLY A 429 -8.61 -20.46 5.33
CA GLY A 429 -7.15 -20.61 5.26
C GLY A 429 -6.37 -19.29 5.22
N GLU A 430 -7.06 -18.16 5.15
CA GLU A 430 -6.48 -16.82 4.96
C GLU A 430 -7.18 -15.79 5.88
N THR A 431 -6.55 -14.66 6.19
CA THR A 431 -7.19 -13.56 6.93
C THR A 431 -8.09 -12.71 6.01
N PRO A 432 -9.10 -11.98 6.54
CA PRO A 432 -10.03 -11.21 5.68
C PRO A 432 -9.41 -9.95 5.06
N PHE A 433 -8.23 -9.54 5.55
CA PHE A 433 -7.46 -8.40 5.05
C PHE A 433 -6.04 -8.85 4.76
N ASP A 434 -5.51 -8.42 3.62
CA ASP A 434 -4.15 -8.69 3.17
C ASP A 434 -3.60 -7.46 2.43
N ALA A 435 -2.32 -7.15 2.63
CA ALA A 435 -1.61 -6.06 1.97
C ALA A 435 -0.09 -6.20 2.15
N GLU A 436 0.70 -5.67 1.19
CA GLU A 436 2.17 -5.76 1.22
C GLU A 436 2.81 -5.03 2.40
N ASN A 437 2.16 -3.98 2.92
CA ASN A 437 2.67 -3.18 4.03
C ASN A 437 1.83 -3.42 5.30
N PRO A 438 2.46 -3.75 6.45
CA PRO A 438 1.81 -3.83 7.75
C PRO A 438 0.92 -2.63 8.11
N HIS A 439 1.31 -1.40 7.74
CA HIS A 439 0.49 -0.21 7.97
C HIS A 439 -0.81 -0.21 7.15
N SER A 440 -0.80 -0.78 5.95
CA SER A 440 -2.00 -0.91 5.12
C SER A 440 -2.99 -1.88 5.76
N ILE A 441 -2.53 -2.99 6.34
CA ILE A 441 -3.39 -3.95 7.05
C ILE A 441 -4.11 -3.27 8.23
N LEU A 442 -3.43 -2.40 8.99
CA LEU A 442 -4.05 -1.60 10.06
C LEU A 442 -5.21 -0.73 9.52
N LEU A 443 -5.00 -0.03 8.40
CA LEU A 443 -6.04 0.79 7.78
C LEU A 443 -7.23 -0.06 7.29
N LEU A 444 -6.97 -1.25 6.73
CA LEU A 444 -8.03 -2.18 6.31
C LEU A 444 -8.90 -2.64 7.50
N HIS A 445 -8.28 -2.91 8.65
CA HIS A 445 -9.03 -3.20 9.88
C HIS A 445 -9.88 -2.00 10.31
N ILE A 446 -9.46 -0.76 10.08
CA ILE A 446 -10.20 0.45 10.46
C ILE A 446 -11.39 0.73 9.53
N SER A 447 -11.20 0.68 8.21
CA SER A 447 -12.18 1.23 7.25
C SER A 447 -12.86 0.20 6.35
N GLU A 448 -12.17 -0.89 5.96
CA GLU A 448 -12.65 -1.76 4.89
C GLU A 448 -13.53 -2.91 5.40
N PRO A 449 -14.71 -3.15 4.81
CA PRO A 449 -15.53 -4.31 5.18
C PRO A 449 -14.81 -5.62 4.82
N PRO A 450 -14.90 -6.68 5.65
CA PRO A 450 -14.24 -7.95 5.36
C PRO A 450 -14.84 -8.63 4.12
N VAL A 451 -13.99 -9.31 3.34
CA VAL A 451 -14.45 -10.19 2.27
C VAL A 451 -15.29 -11.30 2.89
N GLN A 452 -16.52 -11.55 2.43
CA GLN A 452 -17.38 -12.57 3.04
C GLN A 452 -16.76 -13.98 2.96
N PRO A 453 -16.68 -14.76 4.05
CA PRO A 453 -16.05 -16.10 4.06
C PRO A 453 -16.57 -17.03 2.96
N ARG A 454 -17.89 -16.97 2.70
CA ARG A 454 -18.54 -17.78 1.67
C ARG A 454 -18.11 -17.49 0.24
N LYS A 455 -17.46 -16.34 -0.02
CA LYS A 455 -16.88 -16.05 -1.33
C LYS A 455 -15.61 -16.87 -1.58
N LEU A 456 -14.84 -17.15 -0.52
CA LEU A 456 -13.61 -17.93 -0.58
C LEU A 456 -13.86 -19.42 -0.37
N ASN A 457 -14.70 -19.76 0.62
CA ASN A 457 -15.12 -21.14 0.87
C ASN A 457 -16.66 -21.27 0.79
N PRO A 458 -17.22 -21.70 -0.36
CA PRO A 458 -18.66 -21.86 -0.54
C PRO A 458 -19.33 -22.88 0.39
N LYS A 459 -18.54 -23.78 1.03
CA LYS A 459 -19.04 -24.79 1.98
C LYS A 459 -19.51 -24.17 3.30
N VAL A 460 -19.06 -22.96 3.64
CA VAL A 460 -19.48 -22.26 4.86
C VAL A 460 -20.98 -21.97 4.82
N SER A 461 -21.71 -22.34 5.88
CA SER A 461 -23.15 -22.14 5.99
C SER A 461 -23.54 -20.66 6.03
N ARG A 462 -24.83 -20.37 5.77
CA ARG A 462 -25.30 -18.98 5.76
C ARG A 462 -25.25 -18.38 7.16
N ALA A 463 -25.54 -19.20 8.18
CA ALA A 463 -25.55 -18.80 9.57
C ALA A 463 -24.14 -18.49 10.05
N THR A 464 -23.16 -19.36 9.81
CA THR A 464 -21.75 -19.12 10.16
C THR A 464 -21.17 -17.91 9.44
N ASN A 465 -21.51 -17.72 8.17
CA ASN A 465 -21.12 -16.49 7.45
C ASN A 465 -21.70 -15.23 8.10
N ALA A 466 -22.96 -15.26 8.54
CA ALA A 466 -23.57 -14.12 9.22
C ALA A 466 -22.93 -13.87 10.60
N LEU A 467 -22.65 -14.94 11.36
CA LEU A 467 -21.95 -14.89 12.65
C LEU A 467 -20.59 -14.17 12.52
N ILE A 468 -19.75 -14.59 11.56
CA ILE A 468 -18.43 -13.99 11.33
C ILE A 468 -18.55 -12.52 10.91
N LEU A 469 -19.50 -12.18 10.03
CA LEU A 469 -19.71 -10.79 9.61
C LEU A 469 -20.23 -9.89 10.74
N LYS A 470 -20.93 -10.43 11.74
CA LYS A 470 -21.32 -9.71 12.96
C LYS A 470 -20.11 -9.48 13.87
N LEU A 471 -19.27 -10.49 14.09
CA LEU A 471 -18.04 -10.34 14.88
C LEU A 471 -17.06 -9.32 14.27
N LEU A 472 -17.01 -9.25 12.94
CA LEU A 472 -16.11 -8.37 12.20
C LEU A 472 -16.67 -6.97 11.89
N GLN A 473 -17.77 -6.56 12.56
CA GLN A 473 -18.25 -5.18 12.48
C GLN A 473 -17.20 -4.20 13.02
N LYS A 474 -17.08 -3.04 12.38
CA LYS A 474 -16.07 -2.04 12.74
C LYS A 474 -16.39 -1.37 14.07
N GLU A 475 -17.65 -0.92 14.22
CA GLU A 475 -18.17 -0.41 15.48
C GLU A 475 -18.43 -1.56 16.46
N LYS A 476 -17.88 -1.46 17.68
CA LYS A 476 -17.97 -2.50 18.72
C LYS A 476 -19.41 -2.73 19.21
N GLU A 477 -20.26 -1.73 19.12
CA GLU A 477 -21.69 -1.77 19.46
C GLU A 477 -22.50 -2.66 18.50
N ASN A 478 -21.99 -2.91 17.28
CA ASN A 478 -22.65 -3.75 16.28
C ASN A 478 -22.18 -5.22 16.31
N ARG A 479 -21.24 -5.55 17.21
CA ARG A 479 -20.75 -6.93 17.43
C ARG A 479 -21.62 -7.65 18.45
N HIS A 480 -21.31 -8.92 18.72
CA HIS A 480 -21.78 -9.59 19.94
C HIS A 480 -21.35 -8.78 21.17
N GLN A 481 -22.28 -8.55 22.09
CA GLN A 481 -22.02 -7.72 23.27
C GLN A 481 -21.42 -8.52 24.42
N SER A 482 -21.46 -9.86 24.35
CA SER A 482 -20.78 -10.74 25.30
C SER A 482 -20.28 -12.02 24.63
N ALA A 483 -19.25 -12.64 25.20
CA ALA A 483 -18.78 -13.95 24.74
C ALA A 483 -19.81 -15.07 25.02
N ALA A 484 -20.66 -14.91 26.04
CA ALA A 484 -21.77 -15.82 26.31
C ALA A 484 -22.81 -15.83 25.18
N GLU A 485 -23.20 -14.64 24.69
CA GLU A 485 -24.08 -14.50 23.51
C GLU A 485 -23.49 -15.22 22.28
N LEU A 486 -22.16 -15.12 22.09
CA LEU A 486 -21.48 -15.83 21.01
C LEU A 486 -21.52 -17.36 21.18
N VAL A 487 -21.36 -17.87 22.42
CA VAL A 487 -21.48 -19.31 22.71
C VAL A 487 -22.87 -19.83 22.37
N ASP A 488 -23.92 -19.08 22.75
CA ASP A 488 -25.31 -19.44 22.47
C ASP A 488 -25.58 -19.49 20.95
N ASP A 489 -25.18 -18.44 20.22
CA ASP A 489 -25.32 -18.36 18.76
C ASP A 489 -24.58 -19.52 18.06
N ILE A 490 -23.35 -19.86 18.48
CA ILE A 490 -22.59 -20.97 17.88
C ILE A 490 -23.27 -22.32 18.18
N THR A 491 -23.78 -22.50 19.39
CA THR A 491 -24.45 -23.75 19.81
C THR A 491 -25.75 -23.96 19.02
N GLU A 492 -26.50 -22.89 18.77
CA GLU A 492 -27.69 -22.94 17.92
C GLU A 492 -27.34 -23.31 16.47
N ILE A 493 -26.26 -22.75 15.90
CA ILE A 493 -25.79 -23.12 14.56
C ILE A 493 -25.36 -24.59 14.50
N ALA A 494 -24.62 -25.06 15.50
CA ALA A 494 -24.12 -26.44 15.57
C ALA A 494 -25.24 -27.48 15.64
N THR A 495 -26.38 -27.14 16.24
CA THR A 495 -27.57 -28.00 16.33
C THR A 495 -28.50 -27.88 15.11
N GLY A 496 -28.10 -27.14 14.08
CA GLY A 496 -28.86 -26.96 12.83
C GLY A 496 -29.91 -25.85 12.90
N GLY A 497 -29.95 -25.10 14.01
CA GLY A 497 -30.75 -23.90 14.16
C GLY A 497 -30.21 -22.71 13.34
N VAL A 498 -31.02 -21.66 13.24
CA VAL A 498 -30.61 -20.40 12.62
C VAL A 498 -30.80 -19.33 13.69
N PRO A 499 -29.73 -18.93 14.40
CA PRO A 499 -29.87 -17.94 15.45
C PRO A 499 -30.52 -16.66 14.92
N MET A 500 -31.35 -16.06 15.77
CA MET A 500 -31.91 -14.72 15.56
C MET A 500 -30.79 -13.67 15.70
N ILE A 501 -29.84 -13.71 14.76
CA ILE A 501 -28.78 -12.71 14.62
C ILE A 501 -29.45 -11.41 14.16
N GLN A 502 -29.92 -10.61 15.13
CA GLN A 502 -30.49 -9.29 14.86
C GLN A 502 -29.43 -8.45 14.14
N GLY A 503 -29.70 -8.09 12.88
CA GLY A 503 -28.86 -7.16 12.12
C GLY A 503 -28.43 -7.61 10.72
N LEU A 504 -28.58 -8.88 10.32
CA LEU A 504 -28.09 -9.35 9.00
C LEU A 504 -29.18 -10.01 8.14
N SER A 505 -30.24 -9.27 7.81
CA SER A 505 -31.22 -9.71 6.80
C SER A 505 -30.74 -9.38 5.37
N GLN A 506 -30.00 -10.31 4.76
CA GLN A 506 -29.99 -10.52 3.31
C GLN A 506 -30.05 -12.02 2.98
N LYS A 507 -31.19 -12.48 2.42
CA LYS A 507 -31.32 -13.39 1.25
C LYS A 507 -32.80 -13.79 1.09
N SER A 508 -33.45 -13.70 -0.07
CA SER A 508 -33.22 -14.38 -1.37
C SER A 508 -33.56 -15.89 -1.39
N ARG A 509 -34.69 -16.17 -2.08
CA ARG A 509 -35.09 -17.34 -2.91
C ARG A 509 -35.71 -18.60 -2.26
N LYS A 510 -36.96 -18.89 -2.66
CA LYS A 510 -37.36 -20.08 -3.46
C LYS A 510 -38.47 -19.69 -4.46
N LYS A 511 -38.47 -20.36 -5.62
CA LYS A 511 -39.27 -20.12 -6.82
C LYS A 511 -40.33 -21.23 -6.97
N ILE A 512 -41.49 -20.86 -7.52
CA ILE A 512 -42.48 -21.66 -8.31
C ILE A 512 -43.51 -22.51 -7.51
N TYR A 513 -44.80 -22.15 -7.63
CA TYR A 513 -45.87 -22.88 -8.37
C TYR A 513 -47.05 -21.92 -8.62
N ILE A 514 -47.49 -21.79 -9.88
CA ILE A 514 -48.73 -21.11 -10.28
C ILE A 514 -49.84 -22.18 -10.25
N PRO A 515 -50.95 -22.04 -9.51
CA PRO A 515 -52.10 -22.90 -9.70
C PRO A 515 -53.10 -22.22 -10.64
N VAL A 516 -53.18 -22.71 -11.88
CA VAL A 516 -54.36 -23.33 -12.54
C VAL A 516 -55.73 -22.62 -12.52
N ALA A 517 -56.01 -21.62 -11.68
CA ALA A 517 -57.34 -21.00 -11.57
C ALA A 517 -57.70 -20.05 -12.72
N ALA A 518 -56.71 -19.33 -13.28
CA ALA A 518 -56.97 -18.39 -14.39
C ALA A 518 -57.24 -19.10 -15.73
N ALA A 519 -56.75 -20.32 -15.92
CA ALA A 519 -56.99 -21.12 -17.12
C ALA A 519 -58.41 -21.70 -17.19
N ILE A 520 -59.01 -22.00 -16.03
CA ILE A 520 -60.38 -22.54 -15.93
C ILE A 520 -61.42 -21.45 -16.24
N VAL A 521 -61.21 -20.21 -15.80
CA VAL A 521 -62.14 -19.09 -16.07
C VAL A 521 -62.19 -18.74 -17.55
N ILE A 522 -61.05 -18.79 -18.24
CA ILE A 522 -60.98 -18.53 -19.68
C ILE A 522 -61.62 -19.69 -20.48
N ALA A 523 -61.45 -20.94 -20.04
CA ALA A 523 -62.10 -22.10 -20.67
C ALA A 523 -63.63 -22.06 -20.57
N VAL A 524 -64.19 -21.60 -19.44
CA VAL A 524 -65.65 -21.48 -19.25
C VAL A 524 -66.26 -20.38 -20.11
N ILE A 525 -65.56 -19.24 -20.26
CA ILE A 525 -66.01 -18.14 -21.13
C ILE A 525 -65.99 -18.56 -22.62
N ILE A 526 -65.01 -19.36 -23.04
CA ILE A 526 -64.94 -19.88 -24.41
C ILE A 526 -66.07 -20.88 -24.69
N ILE A 527 -66.45 -21.72 -23.72
CA ILE A 527 -67.57 -22.66 -23.85
C ILE A 527 -68.91 -21.91 -23.99
N PHE A 528 -69.10 -20.80 -23.28
CA PHE A 528 -70.32 -19.98 -23.38
C PHE A 528 -70.44 -19.20 -24.70
N ILE A 529 -69.32 -18.84 -25.33
CA ILE A 529 -69.32 -18.11 -26.61
C ILE A 529 -69.56 -19.07 -27.80
N PHE A 530 -69.13 -20.33 -27.72
CA PHE A 530 -69.25 -21.30 -28.81
C PHE A 530 -70.51 -22.18 -28.79
N ALA A 531 -71.26 -22.27 -27.68
CA ALA A 531 -72.50 -23.05 -27.61
C ALA A 531 -73.77 -22.31 -28.10
N GLY A 532 -73.66 -21.04 -28.52
CA GLY A 532 -74.80 -20.15 -28.79
C GLY A 532 -75.15 -19.84 -30.26
N ARG A 533 -74.64 -20.57 -31.27
CA ARG A 533 -75.01 -20.31 -32.68
C ARG A 533 -75.36 -21.58 -33.49
N ARG A 534 -76.65 -21.65 -33.84
CA ARG A 534 -77.37 -22.47 -34.86
C ARG A 534 -77.61 -23.95 -34.50
N GLY A 535 -78.78 -24.52 -34.79
CA GLY A 535 -79.95 -24.04 -35.55
C GLY A 535 -81.10 -25.06 -35.52
N ASP A 536 -82.25 -24.65 -36.05
CA ASP A 536 -83.51 -25.40 -36.16
C ASP A 536 -83.38 -26.79 -36.80
N ASN A 537 -84.03 -27.78 -36.17
CA ASN A 537 -84.99 -28.77 -36.72
C ASN A 537 -85.18 -29.93 -35.71
N GLY A 538 -86.42 -30.21 -35.30
CA GLY A 538 -86.77 -31.15 -34.21
C GLY A 538 -86.75 -32.65 -34.60
N PRO A 539 -87.50 -33.55 -33.91
CA PRO A 539 -87.98 -33.55 -32.52
C PRO A 539 -87.47 -34.77 -31.72
N ALA A 540 -87.23 -34.65 -30.40
CA ALA A 540 -87.14 -35.80 -29.50
C ALA A 540 -87.51 -35.42 -28.05
N SER A 541 -88.22 -36.36 -27.41
CA SER A 541 -88.97 -36.40 -26.15
C SER A 541 -88.58 -35.53 -24.92
N PRO A 542 -89.57 -35.13 -24.08
CA PRO A 542 -89.44 -34.24 -22.93
C PRO A 542 -89.27 -34.99 -21.59
N GLY A 543 -88.42 -34.49 -20.68
CA GLY A 543 -88.40 -34.99 -19.30
C GLY A 543 -87.25 -34.49 -18.41
N ASP A 544 -86.01 -34.47 -18.91
CA ASP A 544 -84.83 -34.23 -18.04
C ASP A 544 -84.02 -32.96 -18.35
N ALA A 545 -84.25 -32.30 -19.48
CA ALA A 545 -83.54 -31.08 -19.86
C ALA A 545 -84.07 -29.82 -19.13
N GLY A 546 -85.38 -29.73 -18.90
CA GLY A 546 -86.01 -28.59 -18.20
C GLY A 546 -85.63 -28.51 -16.72
N ARG A 547 -85.65 -29.64 -16.00
CA ARG A 547 -85.28 -29.70 -14.58
C ARG A 547 -83.81 -29.36 -14.33
N ARG A 548 -82.89 -29.68 -15.24
CA ARG A 548 -81.46 -29.30 -15.12
C ARG A 548 -81.23 -27.83 -15.41
N ALA A 549 -81.96 -27.24 -16.37
CA ALA A 549 -81.87 -25.82 -16.69
C ALA A 549 -82.41 -24.93 -15.55
N ASP A 550 -83.50 -25.34 -14.91
CA ASP A 550 -84.06 -24.60 -13.76
C ASP A 550 -83.20 -24.73 -12.49
N LEU A 551 -82.58 -25.89 -12.26
CA LEU A 551 -81.61 -26.07 -11.17
C LEU A 551 -80.33 -25.26 -11.37
N GLN A 552 -79.86 -25.13 -12.63
CA GLN A 552 -78.69 -24.31 -12.98
C GLN A 552 -78.99 -22.82 -12.84
N LYS A 553 -80.19 -22.36 -13.23
CA LYS A 553 -80.63 -20.99 -12.97
C LYS A 553 -80.67 -20.69 -11.47
N MET A 554 -81.26 -21.58 -10.65
CA MET A 554 -81.33 -21.39 -9.19
C MET A 554 -79.94 -21.35 -8.52
N LYS A 555 -78.98 -22.15 -9.00
CA LYS A 555 -77.58 -22.11 -8.52
C LYS A 555 -76.88 -20.80 -8.89
N ALA A 556 -77.00 -20.35 -10.14
CA ALA A 556 -76.42 -19.09 -10.58
C ALA A 556 -77.02 -17.87 -9.83
N ILE A 557 -78.30 -17.93 -9.49
CA ILE A 557 -79.01 -16.90 -8.72
C ILE A 557 -78.51 -16.86 -7.26
N ASN A 558 -78.31 -18.01 -6.62
CA ASN A 558 -77.74 -18.05 -5.28
C ASN A 558 -76.28 -17.56 -5.27
N GLU A 559 -75.50 -17.84 -6.31
CA GLU A 559 -74.15 -17.29 -6.45
C GLU A 559 -74.15 -15.77 -6.62
N LEU A 560 -75.10 -15.19 -7.36
CA LEU A 560 -75.25 -13.73 -7.47
C LEU A 560 -75.65 -13.09 -6.14
N PHE A 561 -76.55 -13.73 -5.38
CA PHE A 561 -76.91 -13.28 -4.03
C PHE A 561 -75.72 -13.32 -3.07
N GLU A 562 -74.93 -14.40 -3.09
CA GLU A 562 -73.72 -14.51 -2.27
C GLU A 562 -72.60 -13.57 -2.74
N THR A 563 -72.49 -13.30 -4.04
CA THR A 563 -71.57 -12.31 -4.60
C THR A 563 -71.94 -10.90 -4.18
N MET A 564 -73.24 -10.57 -4.14
CA MET A 564 -73.74 -9.29 -3.65
C MET A 564 -73.47 -9.13 -2.14
N LYS A 565 -73.82 -10.13 -1.31
CA LYS A 565 -73.51 -10.13 0.13
C LYS A 565 -72.01 -10.05 0.40
N THR A 566 -71.20 -10.71 -0.41
CA THR A 566 -69.73 -10.69 -0.31
C THR A 566 -69.17 -9.34 -0.74
N SER A 567 -69.70 -8.72 -1.80
CA SER A 567 -69.32 -7.38 -2.23
C SER A 567 -69.71 -6.33 -1.19
N PHE A 568 -70.86 -6.49 -0.54
CA PHE A 568 -71.30 -5.66 0.57
C PHE A 568 -70.42 -5.85 1.82
N ARG A 569 -70.12 -7.10 2.22
CA ARG A 569 -69.17 -7.41 3.32
C ARG A 569 -67.77 -6.88 3.03
N ASN A 570 -67.35 -6.89 1.78
CA ASN A 570 -66.05 -6.39 1.32
C ASN A 570 -66.07 -4.92 0.91
N ARG A 571 -67.17 -4.19 1.18
CA ARG A 571 -67.32 -2.75 0.97
C ARG A 571 -67.05 -2.27 -0.48
N ARG A 572 -67.34 -3.12 -1.47
CA ARG A 572 -67.26 -2.82 -2.91
C ARG A 572 -68.62 -2.38 -3.42
N PHE A 573 -69.01 -1.16 -3.07
CA PHE A 573 -70.39 -0.69 -3.15
C PHE A 573 -70.90 -0.42 -4.57
N GLU A 574 -70.06 0.03 -5.51
CA GLU A 574 -70.44 0.12 -6.95
C GLU A 574 -70.78 -1.26 -7.52
N GLN A 575 -69.92 -2.25 -7.23
CA GLN A 575 -70.11 -3.63 -7.66
C GLN A 575 -71.36 -4.26 -7.03
N ALA A 576 -71.66 -3.93 -5.78
CA ALA A 576 -72.89 -4.34 -5.10
C ALA A 576 -74.14 -3.68 -5.70
N ALA A 577 -74.07 -2.39 -6.06
CA ALA A 577 -75.17 -1.65 -6.69
C ALA A 577 -75.47 -2.16 -8.11
N ASP A 578 -74.45 -2.46 -8.91
CA ASP A 578 -74.62 -3.05 -10.24
C ASP A 578 -75.22 -4.46 -10.17
N THR A 579 -74.77 -5.28 -9.20
CA THR A 579 -75.33 -6.62 -8.97
C THR A 579 -76.79 -6.54 -8.50
N LEU A 580 -77.14 -5.55 -7.67
CA LEU A 580 -78.52 -5.28 -7.24
C LEU A 580 -79.43 -4.85 -8.39
N ARG A 581 -78.92 -4.05 -9.32
CA ARG A 581 -79.65 -3.61 -10.52
C ARG A 581 -79.98 -4.81 -11.42
N VAL A 582 -79.02 -5.72 -11.62
CA VAL A 582 -79.22 -6.98 -12.35
C VAL A 582 -80.22 -7.91 -11.63
N LEU A 583 -80.16 -8.01 -10.30
CA LEU A 583 -81.11 -8.82 -9.53
C LEU A 583 -82.55 -8.28 -9.61
N ARG A 584 -82.72 -6.95 -9.61
CA ARG A 584 -84.03 -6.29 -9.77
C ARG A 584 -84.64 -6.54 -11.14
N ASP A 585 -83.83 -6.51 -12.19
CA ASP A 585 -84.27 -6.72 -13.57
C ASP A 585 -84.64 -8.20 -13.85
N ILE A 586 -84.10 -9.14 -13.05
CA ILE A 586 -84.38 -10.58 -13.16
C ILE A 586 -85.65 -11.01 -12.40
N TYR A 587 -85.96 -10.44 -11.23
CA TYR A 587 -86.95 -11.04 -10.32
C TYR A 587 -88.41 -10.61 -10.49
N GLY A 588 -88.70 -9.46 -11.12
CA GLY A 588 -90.10 -8.99 -11.22
C GLY A 588 -90.86 -9.03 -9.87
N SER A 589 -92.19 -9.07 -9.91
CA SER A 589 -93.08 -8.80 -8.76
C SER A 589 -93.04 -9.77 -7.56
N GLU A 590 -92.34 -10.92 -7.64
CA GLU A 590 -92.45 -11.98 -6.61
C GLU A 590 -91.58 -11.75 -5.36
N LYS A 591 -90.58 -10.86 -5.39
CA LYS A 591 -89.71 -10.53 -4.23
C LYS A 591 -89.44 -9.04 -4.04
N GLN A 592 -90.36 -8.18 -4.51
CA GLN A 592 -90.16 -6.73 -4.54
C GLN A 592 -89.91 -6.10 -3.17
N GLU A 593 -90.54 -6.61 -2.10
CA GLU A 593 -90.51 -5.95 -0.79
C GLU A 593 -89.18 -6.16 -0.04
N GLU A 594 -88.61 -7.36 -0.10
CA GLU A 594 -87.28 -7.66 0.45
C GLU A 594 -86.17 -6.93 -0.32
N ILE A 595 -86.27 -6.89 -1.65
CA ILE A 595 -85.31 -6.18 -2.51
C ILE A 595 -85.42 -4.67 -2.29
N ALA A 596 -86.63 -4.10 -2.21
CA ALA A 596 -86.83 -2.67 -1.98
C ALA A 596 -86.27 -2.21 -0.63
N LYS A 597 -86.41 -3.03 0.42
CA LYS A 597 -85.88 -2.74 1.75
C LYS A 597 -84.35 -2.71 1.77
N LEU A 598 -83.72 -3.69 1.14
CA LEU A 598 -82.27 -3.77 0.95
C LEU A 598 -81.74 -2.62 0.07
N VAL A 599 -82.44 -2.27 -1.01
CA VAL A 599 -82.11 -1.12 -1.87
C VAL A 599 -82.15 0.19 -1.08
N SER A 600 -83.20 0.41 -0.29
CA SER A 600 -83.34 1.62 0.53
C SER A 600 -82.22 1.75 1.58
N GLU A 601 -81.82 0.65 2.22
CA GLU A 601 -80.71 0.63 3.18
C GLU A 601 -79.36 0.92 2.51
N VAL A 602 -79.12 0.36 1.31
CA VAL A 602 -77.89 0.58 0.53
C VAL A 602 -77.82 2.02 0.00
N GLU A 603 -78.92 2.56 -0.54
CA GLU A 603 -78.99 3.93 -1.06
C GLU A 603 -78.89 4.98 0.05
N LYS A 604 -79.48 4.72 1.22
CA LYS A 604 -79.34 5.56 2.41
C LYS A 604 -77.89 5.58 2.90
N TYR A 605 -77.25 4.42 3.03
CA TYR A 605 -75.84 4.35 3.44
C TYR A 605 -74.90 5.02 2.41
N TYR A 606 -75.17 4.84 1.11
CA TYR A 606 -74.37 5.45 0.05
C TYR A 606 -74.52 6.98 0.03
N SER A 607 -75.75 7.51 0.12
CA SER A 607 -75.99 8.96 0.16
C SER A 607 -75.37 9.64 1.38
N GLU A 608 -75.41 9.00 2.56
CA GLU A 608 -74.80 9.51 3.79
C GLU A 608 -73.26 9.52 3.75
N ASN A 609 -72.61 8.75 2.86
CA ASN A 609 -71.15 8.59 2.80
C ASN A 609 -70.50 9.02 1.48
N LYS A 610 -71.27 9.44 0.47
CA LYS A 610 -70.80 9.78 -0.90
C LYS A 610 -69.71 10.87 -0.92
N SER A 611 -69.94 12.00 -0.25
CA SER A 611 -68.98 13.12 -0.23
C SER A 611 -67.62 12.72 0.39
N ARG A 612 -67.65 11.91 1.46
CA ARG A 612 -66.43 11.39 2.09
C ARG A 612 -65.62 10.48 1.15
N TRP A 613 -66.30 9.72 0.30
CA TRP A 613 -65.67 8.86 -0.69
C TRP A 613 -65.08 9.64 -1.88
N GLU A 614 -65.78 10.65 -2.38
CA GLU A 614 -65.27 11.54 -3.43
C GLU A 614 -63.99 12.27 -2.98
N ASP A 615 -63.97 12.77 -1.74
CA ASP A 615 -62.78 13.40 -1.14
C ASP A 615 -61.60 12.42 -0.98
N PHE A 616 -61.88 11.16 -0.64
CA PHE A 616 -60.87 10.10 -0.57
C PHE A 616 -60.23 9.83 -1.94
N HIS A 617 -61.06 9.67 -2.98
CA HIS A 617 -60.59 9.43 -4.34
C HIS A 617 -59.82 10.62 -4.91
N ALA A 618 -60.23 11.85 -4.59
CA ALA A 618 -59.49 13.06 -4.95
C ALA A 618 -58.10 13.11 -4.28
N ALA A 619 -58.01 12.79 -2.98
CA ALA A 619 -56.73 12.70 -2.26
C ALA A 619 -55.80 11.61 -2.83
N LYS A 620 -56.35 10.44 -3.16
CA LYS A 620 -55.63 9.34 -3.81
C LYS A 620 -55.14 9.72 -5.21
N SER A 621 -55.95 10.44 -5.98
CA SER A 621 -55.58 10.94 -7.32
C SER A 621 -54.42 11.94 -7.25
N ARG A 622 -54.47 12.90 -6.31
CA ARG A 622 -53.36 13.85 -6.05
C ARG A 622 -52.06 13.14 -5.67
N ALA A 623 -52.14 12.11 -4.83
CA ALA A 623 -50.98 11.32 -4.44
C ALA A 623 -50.41 10.52 -5.62
N LYS A 624 -51.25 9.90 -6.45
CA LYS A 624 -50.82 9.22 -7.69
C LYS A 624 -50.16 10.17 -8.69
N SER A 625 -50.72 11.35 -8.90
CA SER A 625 -50.12 12.39 -9.75
C SER A 625 -48.74 12.85 -9.22
N SER A 626 -48.61 12.97 -7.89
CA SER A 626 -47.32 13.27 -7.24
C SER A 626 -46.30 12.14 -7.40
N ILE A 627 -46.73 10.87 -7.43
CA ILE A 627 -45.86 9.73 -7.74
C ILE A 627 -45.41 9.77 -9.19
N ALA A 628 -46.32 10.03 -10.13
CA ALA A 628 -46.02 10.13 -11.56
C ALA A 628 -45.01 11.26 -11.88
N SER A 629 -45.09 12.38 -11.15
CA SER A 629 -44.14 13.50 -11.24
C SER A 629 -42.85 13.29 -10.42
N GLY A 630 -42.70 12.15 -9.74
CA GLY A 630 -41.51 11.81 -8.95
C GLY A 630 -41.39 12.54 -7.61
N ALA A 631 -42.43 13.27 -7.18
CA ALA A 631 -42.49 14.00 -5.91
C ALA A 631 -43.00 13.10 -4.77
N LEU A 632 -42.28 12.01 -4.49
CA LEU A 632 -42.71 10.95 -3.57
C LEU A 632 -42.99 11.45 -2.13
N ARG A 633 -42.30 12.49 -1.67
CA ARG A 633 -42.53 13.09 -0.35
C ARG A 633 -43.87 13.82 -0.25
N LYS A 634 -44.25 14.57 -1.30
CA LYS A 634 -45.57 15.22 -1.41
C LYS A 634 -46.70 14.18 -1.51
N ALA A 635 -46.43 13.06 -2.20
CA ALA A 635 -47.35 11.93 -2.25
C ALA A 635 -47.55 11.29 -0.87
N LEU A 636 -46.49 11.14 -0.08
CA LEU A 636 -46.55 10.58 1.27
C LEU A 636 -47.31 11.49 2.23
N GLU A 637 -47.06 12.80 2.15
CA GLU A 637 -47.79 13.82 2.92
C GLU A 637 -49.28 13.81 2.56
N SER A 638 -49.62 13.72 1.27
CA SER A 638 -51.00 13.60 0.81
C SER A 638 -51.69 12.34 1.34
N TYR A 639 -51.01 11.19 1.36
CA TYR A 639 -51.56 9.95 1.94
C TYR A 639 -51.68 9.99 3.46
N ASN A 640 -50.71 10.59 4.16
CA ASN A 640 -50.78 10.75 5.62
C ASN A 640 -51.93 11.69 6.02
N ASN A 641 -52.12 12.79 5.29
CA ASN A 641 -53.24 13.72 5.51
C ASN A 641 -54.59 13.03 5.29
N ALA A 642 -54.71 12.20 4.24
CA ALA A 642 -55.88 11.36 4.04
C ALA A 642 -56.07 10.37 5.20
N GLN A 643 -55.00 9.73 5.68
CA GLN A 643 -55.05 8.79 6.80
C GLN A 643 -55.57 9.44 8.09
N THR A 644 -55.21 10.70 8.38
CA THR A 644 -55.76 11.47 9.50
C THR A 644 -57.26 11.73 9.38
N PHE A 645 -57.75 11.99 8.18
CA PHE A 645 -59.15 12.34 7.93
C PHE A 645 -60.08 11.11 8.05
N PHE A 646 -59.61 9.93 7.63
CA PHE A 646 -60.42 8.69 7.61
C PHE A 646 -60.19 7.76 8.83
N ARG A 647 -59.68 8.28 9.97
CA ARG A 647 -59.21 7.53 11.16
C ARG A 647 -60.19 6.51 11.78
N LYS A 648 -61.48 6.53 11.44
CA LYS A 648 -62.49 5.59 11.96
C LYS A 648 -62.93 4.53 10.94
N ASP A 649 -62.55 4.64 9.66
CA ASP A 649 -62.93 3.69 8.62
C ASP A 649 -61.83 2.63 8.41
N THR A 650 -62.01 1.47 9.04
CA THR A 650 -61.03 0.39 9.11
C THR A 650 -60.55 -0.13 7.75
N HIS A 651 -61.41 -0.15 6.73
CA HIS A 651 -61.04 -0.64 5.39
C HIS A 651 -60.22 0.39 4.61
N LEU A 652 -60.66 1.65 4.56
CA LEU A 652 -59.94 2.74 3.90
C LEU A 652 -58.58 3.00 4.57
N ILE A 653 -58.50 2.88 5.89
CA ILE A 653 -57.24 2.94 6.63
C ILE A 653 -56.30 1.81 6.23
N ALA A 654 -56.80 0.59 6.04
CA ALA A 654 -55.96 -0.53 5.62
C ALA A 654 -55.39 -0.29 4.21
N GLU A 655 -56.20 0.23 3.28
CA GLU A 655 -55.77 0.55 1.93
C GLU A 655 -54.74 1.71 1.89
N LEU A 656 -54.95 2.75 2.71
CA LEU A 656 -54.00 3.84 2.89
C LEU A 656 -52.71 3.36 3.53
N LYS A 657 -52.77 2.51 4.56
CA LYS A 657 -51.59 1.92 5.20
C LYS A 657 -50.78 1.10 4.20
N ASN A 658 -51.44 0.32 3.34
CA ASN A 658 -50.77 -0.44 2.28
C ASN A 658 -50.11 0.49 1.24
N SER A 659 -50.80 1.54 0.81
CA SER A 659 -50.27 2.53 -0.15
C SER A 659 -49.09 3.33 0.43
N ILE A 660 -49.18 3.75 1.69
CA ILE A 660 -48.10 4.40 2.44
C ILE A 660 -46.89 3.46 2.58
N THR A 661 -47.14 2.19 2.89
CA THR A 661 -46.08 1.18 3.03
C THR A 661 -45.36 0.95 1.71
N GLN A 662 -46.12 0.83 0.61
CA GLN A 662 -45.57 0.70 -0.74
C GLN A 662 -44.77 1.95 -1.14
N LEU A 663 -45.31 3.15 -0.89
CA LEU A 663 -44.62 4.40 -1.20
C LEU A 663 -43.34 4.59 -0.37
N LYS A 664 -43.36 4.24 0.93
CA LYS A 664 -42.15 4.23 1.77
C LYS A 664 -41.09 3.26 1.24
N LYS A 665 -41.51 2.10 0.71
CA LYS A 665 -40.61 1.13 0.07
C LYS A 665 -39.98 1.68 -1.21
N GLU A 666 -40.76 2.36 -2.05
CA GLU A 666 -40.26 3.01 -3.27
C GLU A 666 -39.30 4.17 -2.94
N MET A 667 -39.67 5.03 -1.99
CA MET A 667 -38.80 6.09 -1.47
C MET A 667 -37.49 5.52 -0.94
N ARG A 668 -37.55 4.47 -0.12
CA ARG A 668 -36.36 3.82 0.43
C ARG A 668 -35.48 3.22 -0.65
N THR A 669 -36.07 2.59 -1.67
CA THR A 669 -35.31 2.03 -2.80
C THR A 669 -34.58 3.13 -3.57
N ARG A 670 -35.27 4.23 -3.86
CA ARG A 670 -34.69 5.38 -4.60
C ARG A 670 -33.63 6.11 -3.77
N TYR A 671 -33.88 6.29 -2.48
CA TYR A 671 -32.91 6.84 -1.52
C TYR A 671 -31.64 6.00 -1.47
N LEU A 672 -31.76 4.68 -1.29
CA LEU A 672 -30.60 3.78 -1.22
C LEU A 672 -29.79 3.81 -2.52
N GLY A 673 -30.45 3.76 -3.68
CA GLY A 673 -29.74 3.85 -4.97
C GLY A 673 -28.98 5.17 -5.15
N LEU A 674 -29.59 6.31 -4.79
CA LEU A 674 -28.94 7.62 -4.87
C LEU A 674 -27.82 7.77 -3.84
N ARG A 675 -28.04 7.30 -2.60
CA ARG A 675 -27.06 7.27 -1.52
C ARG A 675 -25.84 6.46 -1.91
N ASP A 676 -26.03 5.23 -2.37
CA ASP A 676 -24.93 4.32 -2.70
C ASP A 676 -24.13 4.86 -3.90
N THR A 677 -24.82 5.46 -4.88
CA THR A 677 -24.15 6.17 -5.99
C THR A 677 -23.38 7.40 -5.50
N ALA A 678 -23.94 8.15 -4.55
CA ALA A 678 -23.28 9.31 -3.97
C ALA A 678 -22.01 8.90 -3.22
N ILE A 679 -22.10 7.87 -2.37
CA ILE A 679 -20.96 7.28 -1.65
C ILE A 679 -19.89 6.78 -2.63
N ALA A 680 -20.29 6.11 -3.71
CA ALA A 680 -19.34 5.69 -4.75
C ALA A 680 -18.62 6.89 -5.38
N PHE A 681 -19.32 7.99 -5.67
CA PHE A 681 -18.69 9.20 -6.16
C PHE A 681 -17.82 9.90 -5.10
N GLU A 682 -18.16 9.85 -3.81
CA GLU A 682 -17.28 10.34 -2.72
C GLU A 682 -15.98 9.54 -2.68
N ARG A 683 -16.08 8.20 -2.75
CA ARG A 683 -14.91 7.29 -2.76
C ARG A 683 -13.99 7.55 -3.95
N ASP A 684 -14.59 7.83 -5.11
CA ASP A 684 -13.86 8.15 -6.34
C ASP A 684 -13.34 9.61 -6.38
N GLY A 685 -13.55 10.41 -5.32
CA GLY A 685 -13.17 11.84 -5.29
C GLY A 685 -13.98 12.73 -6.23
N LYS A 686 -15.09 12.23 -6.80
CA LYS A 686 -15.98 12.94 -7.74
C LYS A 686 -17.03 13.77 -6.99
N TRP A 687 -16.57 14.68 -6.12
CA TRP A 687 -17.40 15.43 -5.17
C TRP A 687 -18.57 16.20 -5.79
N ALA A 688 -18.38 16.78 -6.99
CA ALA A 688 -19.48 17.48 -7.69
C ALA A 688 -20.60 16.52 -8.12
N LYS A 689 -20.26 15.31 -8.56
CA LYS A 689 -21.23 14.27 -8.90
C LYS A 689 -21.87 13.70 -7.63
N ALA A 690 -21.08 13.50 -6.57
CA ALA A 690 -21.58 13.06 -5.27
C ALA A 690 -22.61 14.06 -4.69
N LEU A 691 -22.30 15.36 -4.71
CA LEU A 691 -23.19 16.44 -4.26
C LEU A 691 -24.54 16.42 -4.99
N GLY A 692 -24.53 16.23 -6.32
CA GLY A 692 -25.76 16.08 -7.10
C GLY A 692 -26.59 14.87 -6.68
N LYS A 693 -25.94 13.74 -6.39
CA LYS A 693 -26.62 12.52 -5.92
C LYS A 693 -27.14 12.65 -4.50
N TRP A 694 -26.41 13.30 -3.59
CA TRP A 694 -26.86 13.57 -2.23
C TRP A 694 -28.08 14.49 -2.18
N ARG A 695 -28.10 15.55 -2.99
CA ARG A 695 -29.31 16.40 -3.17
C ARG A 695 -30.51 15.60 -3.69
N GLY A 696 -30.26 14.60 -4.53
CA GLY A 696 -31.29 13.65 -4.97
C GLY A 696 -31.77 12.72 -3.85
N ALA A 697 -30.83 12.18 -3.07
CA ALA A 697 -31.12 11.28 -1.95
C ALA A 697 -31.92 12.01 -0.85
N GLU A 698 -31.58 13.26 -0.53
CA GLU A 698 -32.31 14.11 0.40
C GLU A 698 -33.80 14.22 0.04
N LYS A 699 -34.13 14.44 -1.24
CA LYS A 699 -35.51 14.55 -1.73
C LYS A 699 -36.32 13.26 -1.60
N THR A 700 -35.64 12.12 -1.50
CA THR A 700 -36.25 10.78 -1.46
C THR A 700 -36.07 10.09 -0.11
N ALA A 701 -35.47 10.78 0.87
CA ALA A 701 -35.21 10.25 2.20
C ALA A 701 -36.52 9.82 2.90
N PRO A 702 -36.62 8.56 3.35
CA PRO A 702 -37.86 8.00 3.90
C PRO A 702 -38.08 8.35 5.38
N SER A 703 -37.06 8.86 6.08
CA SER A 703 -37.12 9.27 7.49
C SER A 703 -36.41 10.61 7.72
N THR A 704 -36.71 11.25 8.85
CA THR A 704 -36.03 12.47 9.30
C THR A 704 -34.54 12.23 9.53
N GLY A 705 -34.16 11.05 10.06
CA GLY A 705 -32.76 10.68 10.25
C GLY A 705 -31.99 10.55 8.94
N ASP A 706 -32.59 9.92 7.92
CA ASP A 706 -31.99 9.81 6.57
C ASP A 706 -31.84 11.17 5.88
N PHE A 707 -32.80 12.07 6.12
CA PHE A 707 -32.78 13.43 5.61
C PHE A 707 -31.65 14.25 6.24
N GLU A 708 -31.52 14.21 7.56
CA GLU A 708 -30.42 14.88 8.28
C GLU A 708 -29.05 14.29 7.93
N PHE A 709 -28.98 12.97 7.70
CA PHE A 709 -27.78 12.33 7.17
C PHE A 709 -27.40 12.89 5.79
N CYS A 710 -28.36 12.98 4.87
CA CYS A 710 -28.13 13.60 3.56
C CYS A 710 -27.69 15.05 3.68
N LYS A 711 -28.28 15.87 4.55
CA LYS A 711 -27.86 17.26 4.76
C LYS A 711 -26.41 17.37 5.18
N ARG A 712 -25.99 16.59 6.19
CA ARG A 712 -24.58 16.57 6.61
C ARG A 712 -23.65 16.19 5.46
N LYS A 713 -24.05 15.19 4.65
CA LYS A 713 -23.30 14.77 3.48
C LYS A 713 -23.26 15.82 2.36
N ILE A 714 -24.36 16.54 2.12
CA ILE A 714 -24.41 17.68 1.18
C ILE A 714 -23.44 18.77 1.61
N THR A 715 -23.45 19.16 2.89
CA THR A 715 -22.53 20.16 3.42
C THR A 715 -21.08 19.72 3.27
N SER A 716 -20.78 18.47 3.61
CA SER A 716 -19.44 17.89 3.44
C SER A 716 -19.00 17.90 1.97
N ALA A 717 -19.82 17.37 1.07
CA ALA A 717 -19.50 17.29 -0.36
C ALA A 717 -19.40 18.69 -1.01
N ALA A 718 -20.21 19.66 -0.57
CA ALA A 718 -20.13 21.03 -1.05
C ALA A 718 -18.79 21.68 -0.65
N LYS A 719 -18.34 21.47 0.59
CA LYS A 719 -17.04 21.92 1.08
C LYS A 719 -15.89 21.31 0.26
N GLU A 720 -15.96 20.02 -0.06
CA GLU A 720 -14.94 19.38 -0.89
C GLU A 720 -14.92 19.89 -2.34
N VAL A 721 -16.08 20.21 -2.92
CA VAL A 721 -16.16 20.86 -4.24
C VAL A 721 -15.52 22.26 -4.19
N GLU A 722 -15.79 23.03 -3.15
CA GLU A 722 -15.19 24.34 -2.94
C GLU A 722 -13.67 24.26 -2.78
N ASN A 723 -13.18 23.32 -1.96
CA ASN A 723 -11.76 23.03 -1.79
C ASN A 723 -11.09 22.67 -3.12
N ALA A 724 -11.71 21.79 -3.91
CA ALA A 724 -11.19 21.40 -5.23
C ALA A 724 -11.14 22.58 -6.21
N ASN A 725 -12.12 23.47 -6.20
CA ASN A 725 -12.12 24.68 -7.03
C ASN A 725 -11.04 25.67 -6.59
N ARG A 726 -10.89 25.87 -5.27
CA ARG A 726 -9.86 26.74 -4.70
C ARG A 726 -8.46 26.20 -5.01
N PHE A 727 -8.25 24.89 -4.92
CA PHE A 727 -7.03 24.22 -5.32
C PHE A 727 -6.70 24.49 -6.80
N ARG A 728 -7.65 24.28 -7.72
CA ARG A 728 -7.44 24.55 -9.16
C ARG A 728 -7.12 26.02 -9.44
N SER A 729 -7.80 26.95 -8.77
CA SER A 729 -7.55 28.39 -8.93
C SER A 729 -6.14 28.76 -8.47
N LEU A 730 -5.69 28.25 -7.32
CA LEU A 730 -4.33 28.46 -6.82
C LEU A 730 -3.28 27.82 -7.73
N LEU A 731 -3.57 26.64 -8.28
CA LEU A 731 -2.69 25.96 -9.23
C LEU A 731 -2.51 26.78 -10.53
N ALA A 732 -3.61 27.32 -11.06
CA ALA A 732 -3.58 28.20 -12.22
C ALA A 732 -2.79 29.48 -11.93
N SER A 733 -3.02 30.10 -10.76
CA SER A 733 -2.30 31.31 -10.35
C SER A 733 -0.79 31.06 -10.16
N ALA A 734 -0.40 29.91 -9.59
CA ALA A 734 1.00 29.53 -9.46
C ALA A 734 1.67 29.33 -10.83
N ARG A 735 1.00 28.67 -11.77
CA ARG A 735 1.52 28.46 -13.14
C ARG A 735 1.66 29.77 -13.90
N GLU A 736 0.67 30.65 -13.80
CA GLU A 736 0.71 31.98 -14.41
C GLU A 736 1.85 32.83 -13.84
N ALA A 737 2.05 32.81 -12.52
CA ALA A 737 3.14 33.51 -11.87
C ALA A 737 4.52 32.99 -12.30
N ILE A 738 4.69 31.67 -12.41
CA ILE A 738 5.92 31.05 -12.94
C ILE A 738 6.16 31.46 -14.40
N ALA A 739 5.13 31.41 -15.25
CA ALA A 739 5.23 31.81 -16.65
C ALA A 739 5.59 33.30 -16.80
N GLY A 740 5.03 34.15 -15.93
CA GLY A 740 5.32 35.58 -15.85
C GLY A 740 6.60 35.95 -15.09
N ARG A 741 7.35 34.96 -14.56
CA ARG A 741 8.55 35.15 -13.72
C ARG A 741 8.30 35.99 -12.45
N ASP A 742 7.08 35.96 -11.93
CA ASP A 742 6.69 36.57 -10.65
C ASP A 742 6.85 35.54 -9.52
N TRP A 743 8.09 35.38 -9.07
CA TRP A 743 8.49 34.31 -8.15
C TRP A 743 7.90 34.47 -6.74
N GLU A 744 7.67 35.71 -6.29
CA GLU A 744 7.06 35.99 -5.00
C GLU A 744 5.60 35.53 -4.98
N LYS A 745 4.85 35.88 -6.04
CA LYS A 745 3.46 35.41 -6.21
C LYS A 745 3.40 33.90 -6.42
N ALA A 746 4.37 33.31 -7.12
CA ALA A 746 4.47 31.87 -7.30
C ALA A 746 4.71 31.15 -5.95
N ALA A 747 5.65 31.64 -5.13
CA ALA A 747 5.92 31.10 -3.80
C ALA A 747 4.73 31.21 -2.85
N LEU A 748 4.05 32.36 -2.85
CA LEU A 748 2.84 32.55 -2.05
C LEU A 748 1.73 31.57 -2.46
N SER A 749 1.54 31.36 -3.76
CA SER A 749 0.52 30.46 -4.31
C SER A 749 0.84 29.00 -3.99
N VAL A 750 2.10 28.60 -4.14
CA VAL A 750 2.60 27.26 -3.75
C VAL A 750 2.45 27.01 -2.25
N ASN A 751 2.80 27.96 -1.39
CA ASN A 751 2.65 27.79 0.06
C ASN A 751 1.19 27.62 0.46
N LYS A 752 0.26 28.34 -0.21
CA LYS A 752 -1.18 28.13 -0.04
C LYS A 752 -1.60 26.74 -0.53
N LEU A 753 -1.06 26.24 -1.65
CA LEU A 753 -1.34 24.90 -2.18
C LEU A 753 -0.91 23.78 -1.22
N LYS A 754 0.23 23.93 -0.53
CA LYS A 754 0.71 22.96 0.48
C LYS A 754 -0.30 22.71 1.61
N THR A 755 -1.19 23.67 1.90
CA THR A 755 -2.22 23.52 2.93
C THR A 755 -3.36 22.56 2.53
N PHE A 756 -3.51 22.25 1.23
CA PHE A 756 -4.49 21.27 0.73
C PHE A 756 -3.93 19.84 0.64
N GLY A 757 -2.65 19.64 0.97
CA GLY A 757 -1.94 18.37 0.88
C GLY A 757 -0.57 18.57 0.21
N PRO A 758 0.55 18.52 0.98
CA PRO A 758 1.90 18.77 0.45
C PRO A 758 2.41 17.66 -0.49
N GLU A 759 1.64 16.59 -0.67
CA GLU A 759 2.07 15.35 -1.28
C GLU A 759 1.68 15.18 -2.75
N SER A 760 0.85 16.05 -3.34
CA SER A 760 0.49 15.90 -4.76
C SER A 760 1.71 16.15 -5.64
N ALA A 761 1.96 15.27 -6.62
CA ALA A 761 3.09 15.39 -7.54
C ALA A 761 3.14 16.78 -8.22
N GLU A 762 1.97 17.35 -8.52
CA GLU A 762 1.82 18.67 -9.15
C GLU A 762 2.21 19.82 -8.20
N VAL A 763 1.86 19.72 -6.90
CA VAL A 763 2.26 20.72 -5.89
C VAL A 763 3.75 20.58 -5.58
N LYS A 764 4.28 19.36 -5.54
CA LYS A 764 5.73 19.12 -5.39
C LYS A 764 6.49 19.72 -6.57
N GLU A 765 6.07 19.42 -7.79
CA GLU A 765 6.69 19.96 -9.01
C GLU A 765 6.67 21.49 -9.03
N LEU A 766 5.51 22.13 -8.75
CA LEU A 766 5.42 23.59 -8.68
C LEU A 766 6.28 24.16 -7.55
N ALA A 767 6.29 23.53 -6.37
CA ALA A 767 7.12 23.96 -5.26
C ALA A 767 8.62 23.85 -5.55
N MET A 768 9.02 22.81 -6.28
CA MET A 768 10.38 22.63 -6.73
C MET A 768 10.77 23.70 -7.75
N ARG A 769 9.92 23.98 -8.76
CA ARG A 769 10.17 25.04 -9.74
C ARG A 769 10.31 26.42 -9.09
N VAL A 770 9.58 26.69 -8.01
CA VAL A 770 9.70 27.94 -7.25
C VAL A 770 10.98 27.99 -6.39
N ARG A 771 11.38 26.88 -5.75
CA ARG A 771 12.60 26.79 -4.92
C ARG A 771 13.88 27.06 -5.72
N VAL A 772 13.80 26.83 -7.03
CA VAL A 772 14.90 26.80 -7.98
C VAL A 772 15.34 28.20 -8.48
N GLU A 773 14.53 29.26 -8.32
CA GLU A 773 14.90 30.63 -8.73
C GLU A 773 15.04 31.62 -7.56
N GLU A 774 15.26 31.11 -6.34
CA GLU A 774 15.44 31.95 -5.15
C GLU A 774 16.78 32.70 -5.22
N MET A 775 16.74 34.01 -5.48
CA MET A 775 17.90 34.91 -5.39
C MET A 775 17.86 35.76 -4.14
N ILE A 776 19.03 36.00 -3.56
CA ILE A 776 19.24 36.83 -2.37
C ILE A 776 19.71 38.21 -2.79
N LYS A 777 19.09 39.25 -2.25
CA LYS A 777 19.57 40.61 -2.40
C LYS A 777 20.78 40.83 -1.49
N ILE A 778 21.93 41.12 -2.08
CA ILE A 778 23.12 41.54 -1.36
C ILE A 778 23.15 43.08 -1.35
N PRO A 779 23.11 43.71 -0.17
CA PRO A 779 23.20 45.17 -0.07
C PRO A 779 24.62 45.62 -0.45
N GLY A 780 24.70 46.65 -1.28
CA GLY A 780 25.96 47.28 -1.62
C GLY A 780 26.70 47.78 -0.37
N GLY A 781 28.02 47.71 -0.39
CA GLY A 781 28.86 48.02 0.75
C GLY A 781 30.33 47.82 0.46
N THR A 782 31.17 48.24 1.41
CA THR A 782 32.62 48.07 1.35
C THR A 782 33.05 46.92 2.24
N PHE A 783 33.89 46.03 1.73
CA PHE A 783 34.42 44.89 2.47
C PHE A 783 35.92 44.69 2.23
N ALA A 784 36.55 43.98 3.17
CA ALA A 784 37.96 43.61 3.08
C ALA A 784 38.11 42.32 2.27
N MET A 785 38.47 42.46 0.98
CA MET A 785 38.75 41.35 0.07
C MET A 785 40.12 40.75 0.36
N GLY A 786 40.22 39.42 0.32
CA GLY A 786 41.46 38.68 0.57
C GLY A 786 41.70 38.27 2.02
N GLY A 787 42.79 37.52 2.23
CA GLY A 787 43.11 36.86 3.49
C GLY A 787 44.55 37.07 3.93
N LYS A 788 44.83 36.85 5.22
CA LYS A 788 46.20 36.81 5.77
C LYS A 788 46.72 35.38 5.96
N SER A 789 45.85 34.39 5.82
CA SER A 789 46.12 32.97 6.04
C SER A 789 45.60 32.20 4.83
N GLY A 790 46.49 31.88 3.90
CA GLY A 790 46.17 31.28 2.61
C GLY A 790 47.36 31.38 1.65
N SER A 791 47.11 31.14 0.37
CA SER A 791 48.13 31.27 -0.69
C SER A 791 48.55 32.73 -0.90
N ALA A 792 49.74 32.95 -1.47
CA ALA A 792 50.31 34.29 -1.63
C ALA A 792 49.49 35.20 -2.56
N ASP A 793 48.68 34.61 -3.44
CA ASP A 793 47.78 35.26 -4.39
C ASP A 793 46.40 35.59 -3.80
N GLU A 794 46.16 35.27 -2.52
CA GLU A 794 45.00 35.73 -1.74
C GLU A 794 45.28 37.05 -0.97
N ALA A 795 46.49 37.60 -1.13
CA ALA A 795 47.02 38.75 -0.40
C ALA A 795 47.58 39.84 -1.35
N PRO A 796 47.64 41.12 -0.92
CA PRO A 796 47.24 41.65 0.37
C PRO A 796 45.72 41.84 0.52
N VAL A 797 45.27 41.90 1.77
CA VAL A 797 43.91 42.34 2.09
C VAL A 797 43.74 43.81 1.68
N HIS A 798 42.73 44.11 0.88
CA HIS A 798 42.41 45.46 0.40
C HIS A 798 40.89 45.74 0.46
N GLN A 799 40.50 47.01 0.33
CA GLN A 799 39.10 47.43 0.44
C GLN A 799 38.45 47.48 -0.95
N VAL A 800 37.31 46.82 -1.10
CA VAL A 800 36.51 46.79 -2.33
C VAL A 800 35.08 47.22 -1.99
N SER A 801 34.49 48.09 -2.81
CA SER A 801 33.08 48.49 -2.68
C SER A 801 32.24 47.88 -3.80
N LEU A 802 31.06 47.36 -3.45
CA LEU A 802 30.12 46.77 -4.40
C LEU A 802 28.78 47.51 -4.35
N ASN A 803 28.10 47.58 -5.49
CA ASN A 803 26.70 48.03 -5.57
C ASN A 803 25.75 46.93 -5.08
N ASP A 804 24.46 47.26 -4.92
CA ASP A 804 23.42 46.25 -4.73
C ASP A 804 23.40 45.27 -5.92
N TYR A 805 23.31 43.97 -5.63
CA TYR A 805 23.06 42.94 -6.64
C TYR A 805 22.23 41.80 -6.05
N TYR A 806 21.74 40.93 -6.92
CA TYR A 806 21.11 39.67 -6.52
C TYR A 806 22.03 38.51 -6.87
N ILE A 807 22.14 37.52 -5.98
CA ILE A 807 22.87 36.27 -6.22
C ILE A 807 21.96 35.07 -5.98
N ASP A 808 22.12 34.01 -6.76
CA ASP A 808 21.41 32.76 -6.53
C ASP A 808 21.74 32.22 -5.13
N LYS A 809 20.72 31.79 -4.39
CA LYS A 809 20.86 31.27 -3.03
C LYS A 809 21.68 29.98 -2.96
N TYR A 810 21.59 29.16 -4.01
CA TYR A 810 22.23 27.86 -4.18
C TYR A 810 22.97 27.82 -5.52
N GLU A 811 23.83 26.82 -5.73
CA GLU A 811 24.39 26.50 -7.04
C GLU A 811 23.29 26.10 -8.04
N VAL A 812 23.55 26.27 -9.33
CA VAL A 812 22.67 25.80 -10.40
C VAL A 812 22.62 24.26 -10.37
N THR A 813 21.41 23.72 -10.36
CA THR A 813 21.14 22.28 -10.22
C THR A 813 20.96 21.58 -11.57
N ASN A 814 21.06 20.25 -11.60
CA ASN A 814 20.78 19.46 -12.80
C ASN A 814 19.39 19.72 -13.39
N ILE A 815 18.35 19.86 -12.55
CA ILE A 815 16.99 20.14 -13.06
C ILE A 815 16.90 21.51 -13.73
N GLN A 816 17.65 22.52 -13.24
CA GLN A 816 17.74 23.83 -13.90
C GLN A 816 18.42 23.73 -15.25
N PHE A 817 19.57 23.08 -15.27
CA PHE A 817 20.36 22.94 -16.48
C PHE A 817 19.64 22.08 -17.53
N LYS A 818 18.85 21.10 -17.10
CA LYS A 818 18.00 20.28 -17.97
C LYS A 818 16.97 21.12 -18.72
N VAL A 819 16.36 22.11 -18.07
CA VAL A 819 15.45 23.05 -18.75
C VAL A 819 16.20 23.82 -19.82
N PHE A 820 17.43 24.25 -19.56
CA PHE A 820 18.26 24.92 -20.57
C PHE A 820 18.60 23.99 -21.76
N LEU A 821 18.89 22.71 -21.52
CA LEU A 821 19.16 21.72 -22.57
C LEU A 821 17.95 21.42 -23.44
N GLU A 822 16.79 21.16 -22.81
CA GLU A 822 15.58 20.70 -23.50
C GLU A 822 14.77 21.84 -24.13
N ASN A 823 14.95 23.08 -23.67
CA ASN A 823 14.22 24.21 -24.22
C ASN A 823 14.69 24.50 -25.66
N GLU A 824 13.74 24.55 -26.59
CA GLU A 824 14.01 24.88 -27.99
C GLU A 824 14.76 26.21 -28.13
N ASP A 825 14.54 27.17 -27.21
CA ASP A 825 15.24 28.45 -27.13
C ASP A 825 16.38 28.45 -26.08
N GLY A 826 17.04 27.32 -25.85
CA GLY A 826 18.08 27.14 -24.82
C GLY A 826 19.48 26.84 -25.37
N TYR A 827 20.04 25.71 -24.94
CA TYR A 827 21.43 25.29 -25.17
C TYR A 827 21.83 25.32 -26.65
N ASN A 828 20.91 24.96 -27.54
CA ASN A 828 21.14 24.93 -28.99
C ASN A 828 21.02 26.29 -29.71
N LYS A 829 20.91 27.41 -28.99
CA LYS A 829 20.76 28.74 -29.60
C LYS A 829 22.01 29.60 -29.50
N ARG A 830 22.63 29.87 -30.66
CA ARG A 830 23.82 30.72 -30.83
C ARG A 830 23.82 32.01 -30.01
N LYS A 831 22.66 32.69 -29.87
CA LYS A 831 22.54 34.00 -29.20
C LYS A 831 23.00 33.99 -27.73
N TYR A 832 22.96 32.84 -27.06
CA TYR A 832 23.37 32.74 -25.65
C TYR A 832 24.87 32.49 -25.46
N TRP A 833 25.55 32.04 -26.51
CA TRP A 833 26.96 31.67 -26.43
C TRP A 833 27.88 32.82 -26.81
N SER A 834 29.09 32.86 -26.26
CA SER A 834 30.17 33.68 -26.82
C SER A 834 30.58 33.15 -28.21
N PRO A 835 31.20 33.97 -29.07
CA PRO A 835 31.73 33.48 -30.35
C PRO A 835 32.71 32.32 -30.23
N GLU A 836 33.60 32.38 -29.25
CA GLU A 836 34.55 31.33 -28.95
C GLU A 836 33.84 30.08 -28.42
N GLY A 837 32.98 30.24 -27.42
CA GLY A 837 32.26 29.11 -26.80
C GLY A 837 31.34 28.38 -27.78
N TRP A 838 30.68 29.09 -28.70
CA TRP A 838 29.89 28.44 -29.74
C TRP A 838 30.74 27.64 -30.71
N ARG A 839 31.90 28.20 -31.12
CA ARG A 839 32.82 27.49 -32.00
C ARG A 839 33.40 26.27 -31.30
N TRP A 840 33.85 26.42 -30.05
CA TRP A 840 34.35 25.33 -29.22
C TRP A 840 33.33 24.21 -29.10
N ARG A 841 32.07 24.54 -28.78
CA ARG A 841 30.98 23.57 -28.66
C ARG A 841 30.79 22.77 -29.94
N LEU A 842 30.71 23.43 -31.09
CA LEU A 842 30.51 22.75 -32.37
C LEU A 842 31.72 21.91 -32.79
N THR A 843 32.92 22.43 -32.54
CA THR A 843 34.18 21.76 -32.92
C THR A 843 34.40 20.49 -32.10
N ASN A 844 34.01 20.50 -30.83
CA ASN A 844 34.14 19.37 -29.91
C ASN A 844 32.85 18.56 -29.76
N GLU A 845 31.85 18.79 -30.62
CA GLU A 845 30.57 18.06 -30.63
C GLU A 845 29.87 17.98 -29.26
N ILE A 846 29.90 19.09 -28.50
CA ILE A 846 29.37 19.13 -27.14
C ILE A 846 27.85 19.33 -27.15
N GLU A 847 27.12 18.30 -26.73
CA GLU A 847 25.65 18.30 -26.69
C GLU A 847 25.05 18.42 -25.29
N LYS A 848 25.79 18.01 -24.25
CA LYS A 848 25.35 17.95 -22.85
C LYS A 848 26.56 17.89 -21.89
N PRO A 849 26.38 18.14 -20.57
CA PRO A 849 27.44 18.03 -19.56
C PRO A 849 28.18 16.68 -19.59
N ALA A 850 29.46 16.65 -19.21
CA ALA A 850 30.29 15.44 -19.26
C ALA A 850 29.78 14.31 -18.35
N CYS A 851 29.26 14.66 -17.17
CA CYS A 851 28.78 13.70 -16.17
C CYS A 851 27.26 13.42 -16.27
N TRP A 852 26.61 13.82 -17.37
CA TRP A 852 25.14 13.91 -17.45
C TRP A 852 24.40 12.57 -17.39
N ASP A 853 25.02 11.48 -17.85
CA ASP A 853 24.42 10.14 -17.84
C ASP A 853 24.89 9.28 -16.65
N ASP A 854 25.69 9.84 -15.75
CA ASP A 854 26.18 9.13 -14.57
C ASP A 854 25.17 9.25 -13.41
N PRO A 855 24.61 8.13 -12.90
CA PRO A 855 23.63 8.13 -11.81
C PRO A 855 24.10 8.75 -10.48
N ASP A 856 25.42 8.94 -10.30
CA ASP A 856 25.97 9.59 -9.12
C ASP A 856 25.96 11.14 -9.22
N TYR A 857 25.85 11.68 -10.42
CA TYR A 857 25.90 13.12 -10.72
C TYR A 857 24.67 13.67 -11.43
N ASP A 858 23.70 12.83 -11.84
CA ASP A 858 22.50 13.23 -12.59
C ASP A 858 21.28 13.59 -11.71
N LYS A 859 21.41 13.56 -10.38
CA LYS A 859 20.24 13.74 -9.52
C LYS A 859 19.69 15.16 -9.64
N PRO A 860 18.36 15.35 -9.67
CA PRO A 860 17.74 16.63 -10.01
C PRO A 860 18.23 17.85 -9.21
N TYR A 861 18.57 17.69 -7.93
CA TYR A 861 18.90 18.80 -7.02
C TYR A 861 20.38 18.84 -6.59
N GLN A 862 21.21 17.96 -7.14
CA GLN A 862 22.66 18.15 -7.06
C GLN A 862 23.05 19.35 -7.94
N PRO A 863 24.14 20.06 -7.61
CA PRO A 863 24.72 21.03 -8.52
C PRO A 863 25.07 20.35 -9.84
N VAL A 864 24.84 21.04 -10.96
CA VAL A 864 25.32 20.56 -12.26
C VAL A 864 26.84 20.65 -12.30
N VAL A 865 27.48 19.54 -12.68
CA VAL A 865 28.93 19.40 -12.86
C VAL A 865 29.25 18.83 -14.23
N GLY A 866 30.53 18.76 -14.61
CA GLY A 866 30.92 18.36 -15.96
C GLY A 866 30.65 19.45 -17.00
N ILE A 867 30.70 20.71 -16.59
CA ILE A 867 30.35 21.87 -17.42
C ILE A 867 31.50 22.87 -17.51
N SER A 868 31.72 23.35 -18.74
CA SER A 868 32.75 24.35 -19.00
C SER A 868 32.30 25.75 -18.60
N TRP A 869 33.25 26.68 -18.54
CA TRP A 869 32.93 28.09 -18.32
C TRP A 869 32.03 28.63 -19.44
N TYR A 870 32.22 28.17 -20.67
CA TYR A 870 31.37 28.55 -21.81
C TYR A 870 29.91 28.11 -21.61
N GLU A 871 29.70 26.89 -21.13
CA GLU A 871 28.37 26.35 -20.81
C GLU A 871 27.70 27.13 -19.67
N ALA A 872 28.43 27.38 -18.58
CA ALA A 872 27.94 28.15 -17.43
C ALA A 872 27.57 29.60 -17.81
N SER A 873 28.39 30.24 -18.65
CA SER A 873 28.15 31.58 -19.19
C SER A 873 26.93 31.62 -20.12
N ALA A 874 26.78 30.63 -20.99
CA ALA A 874 25.64 30.52 -21.89
C ALA A 874 24.32 30.32 -21.13
N TYR A 875 24.32 29.41 -20.13
CA TYR A 875 23.17 29.24 -19.24
C TYR A 875 22.82 30.56 -18.53
N SER A 876 23.82 31.24 -17.97
CA SER A 876 23.61 32.49 -17.24
C SER A 876 22.92 33.54 -18.12
N LYS A 877 23.39 33.69 -19.37
CA LYS A 877 22.79 34.62 -20.33
C LYS A 877 21.37 34.21 -20.73
N TRP A 878 21.12 32.91 -20.92
CA TRP A 878 19.78 32.38 -21.20
C TRP A 878 18.80 32.68 -20.05
N ALA A 879 19.25 32.49 -18.81
CA ALA A 879 18.52 32.82 -17.60
C ALA A 879 18.35 34.34 -17.36
N SER A 880 18.85 35.21 -18.27
CA SER A 880 18.87 36.67 -18.10
C SER A 880 19.67 37.12 -16.86
N LYS A 881 20.74 36.40 -16.57
CA LYS A 881 21.69 36.59 -15.47
C LYS A 881 23.14 36.64 -16.03
N ARG A 882 24.13 36.66 -15.14
CA ARG A 882 25.56 36.49 -15.44
C ARG A 882 26.25 35.69 -14.34
N LEU A 883 27.48 35.23 -14.57
CA LEU A 883 28.33 34.70 -13.52
C LEU A 883 28.73 35.84 -12.53
N PRO A 884 28.90 35.53 -11.23
CA PRO A 884 29.40 36.49 -10.25
C PRO A 884 30.81 36.95 -10.60
N THR A 885 31.16 38.19 -10.26
CA THR A 885 32.59 38.53 -10.19
C THR A 885 33.23 37.87 -8.97
N GLU A 886 34.55 37.71 -8.99
CA GLU A 886 35.32 37.14 -7.86
C GLU A 886 35.06 37.92 -6.56
N ALA A 887 34.92 39.25 -6.67
CA ALA A 887 34.61 40.13 -5.54
C ALA A 887 33.16 39.99 -5.05
N GLU A 888 32.19 39.87 -5.96
CA GLU A 888 30.79 39.62 -5.59
C GLU A 888 30.65 38.29 -4.86
N TRP A 889 31.27 37.23 -5.39
CA TRP A 889 31.24 35.92 -4.75
C TRP A 889 31.84 35.96 -3.34
N GLU A 890 33.03 36.56 -3.16
CA GLU A 890 33.66 36.66 -1.84
C GLU A 890 32.81 37.49 -0.88
N TYR A 891 32.25 38.61 -1.32
CA TYR A 891 31.40 39.44 -0.48
C TYR A 891 30.13 38.70 -0.04
N ALA A 892 29.50 37.94 -0.95
CA ALA A 892 28.32 37.13 -0.64
C ALA A 892 28.64 36.02 0.37
N ALA A 893 29.82 35.42 0.30
CA ALA A 893 30.27 34.37 1.22
C ALA A 893 30.70 34.93 2.58
N LYS A 894 31.48 36.00 2.58
CA LYS A 894 32.20 36.55 3.74
C LYS A 894 31.38 37.56 4.53
N GLY A 895 30.56 38.35 3.84
CA GLY A 895 29.88 39.51 4.41
C GLY A 895 30.84 40.65 4.74
N THR A 896 30.40 41.53 5.66
CA THR A 896 31.23 42.64 6.18
C THR A 896 32.14 42.20 7.34
N ASN A 897 31.88 41.02 7.91
CA ASN A 897 32.70 40.42 8.95
C ASN A 897 33.87 39.67 8.29
N LYS A 898 35.08 39.73 8.85
CA LYS A 898 36.30 39.12 8.28
C LYS A 898 36.30 37.58 8.38
N ASN A 899 35.21 36.94 7.99
CA ASN A 899 34.92 35.52 8.15
C ASN A 899 35.84 34.66 7.27
N LYS A 900 36.54 33.71 7.89
CA LYS A 900 37.39 32.74 7.19
C LYS A 900 36.58 31.72 6.38
N TRP A 901 35.43 31.27 6.90
CA TRP A 901 34.41 30.44 6.22
C TRP A 901 33.06 31.17 6.24
N PRO A 902 32.07 30.82 5.39
CA PRO A 902 30.83 31.59 5.28
C PRO A 902 30.12 31.84 6.64
N TRP A 903 30.13 30.85 7.52
CA TRP A 903 29.50 30.92 8.84
C TRP A 903 30.38 31.50 9.96
N GLY A 904 31.68 31.75 9.74
CA GLY A 904 32.57 32.32 10.76
C GLY A 904 34.04 31.92 10.66
N ASN A 905 34.78 32.07 11.77
CA ASN A 905 36.23 31.86 11.84
C ASN A 905 36.67 30.50 12.39
N SER A 906 35.73 29.65 12.77
CA SER A 906 35.98 28.28 13.21
C SER A 906 35.35 27.30 12.22
N PHE A 907 36.13 26.34 11.75
CA PHE A 907 35.64 25.35 10.80
C PHE A 907 34.53 24.49 11.44
N ASN A 908 33.45 24.27 10.69
CA ASN A 908 32.32 23.45 11.12
C ASN A 908 31.99 22.43 10.02
N PRO A 909 32.32 21.14 10.19
CA PRO A 909 32.05 20.12 9.17
C PRO A 909 30.55 19.90 8.95
N ALA A 910 29.67 20.29 9.88
CA ALA A 910 28.22 20.23 9.64
C ALA A 910 27.70 21.38 8.76
N GLY A 911 28.56 22.30 8.33
CA GLY A 911 28.22 23.44 7.49
C GLY A 911 28.51 23.26 6.00
N CYS A 912 29.13 22.17 5.57
CA CYS A 912 29.48 21.97 4.15
C CYS A 912 29.62 20.50 3.78
N ASN A 913 29.56 20.23 2.47
CA ASN A 913 30.01 18.97 1.89
C ASN A 913 31.51 19.09 1.61
N SER A 914 32.32 18.25 2.25
CA SER A 914 33.78 18.33 2.22
C SER A 914 34.41 16.96 2.35
N ARG A 915 35.74 16.88 2.21
CA ARG A 915 36.47 15.61 2.30
C ARG A 915 36.24 14.89 3.64
N GLU A 916 35.97 15.63 4.69
CA GLU A 916 35.70 15.11 6.04
C GLU A 916 34.35 14.39 6.18
N LYS A 917 33.46 14.43 5.16
CA LYS A 917 32.12 13.81 5.20
C LYS A 917 32.02 12.43 4.56
N GLU A 918 33.04 12.01 3.80
CA GLU A 918 33.08 10.71 3.09
C GLU A 918 31.90 10.45 2.11
N GLU A 919 31.15 11.49 1.70
CA GLU A 919 30.05 11.35 0.71
C GLU A 919 30.59 10.97 -0.69
N GLY A 920 31.77 11.51 -1.03
CA GLY A 920 32.51 11.18 -2.26
C GLY A 920 31.90 11.68 -3.56
N LYS A 921 30.96 12.64 -3.49
CA LYS A 921 30.26 13.27 -4.63
C LYS A 921 29.50 14.51 -4.20
N PRO A 922 28.98 15.33 -5.15
CA PRO A 922 28.07 16.41 -4.83
C PRO A 922 26.78 15.89 -4.17
N VAL A 923 26.15 16.71 -3.33
CA VAL A 923 24.87 16.39 -2.69
C VAL A 923 23.81 17.43 -3.02
N GLU A 924 22.56 17.18 -2.61
CA GLU A 924 21.47 18.14 -2.83
C GLU A 924 21.81 19.50 -2.21
N VAL A 925 21.62 20.57 -2.98
CA VAL A 925 21.85 21.94 -2.51
C VAL A 925 20.98 22.26 -1.28
N GLY A 926 21.58 22.96 -0.31
CA GLY A 926 20.96 23.30 0.96
C GLY A 926 20.93 22.18 1.99
N SER A 927 21.62 21.06 1.76
CA SER A 927 21.73 19.95 2.75
C SER A 927 22.37 20.38 4.07
N PHE A 928 23.15 21.48 4.07
CA PHE A 928 23.89 21.96 5.25
C PHE A 928 23.32 23.29 5.76
N SER A 929 22.25 23.21 6.55
CA SER A 929 21.58 24.39 7.14
C SER A 929 22.43 25.21 8.12
N LYS A 930 23.58 24.68 8.56
CA LYS A 930 24.57 25.40 9.39
C LYS A 930 25.64 26.13 8.57
N GLY A 931 25.62 25.98 7.25
CA GLY A 931 26.60 26.51 6.31
C GLY A 931 26.32 27.90 5.74
N VAL A 932 25.32 28.59 6.28
CA VAL A 932 24.73 29.78 5.66
C VAL A 932 25.64 31.00 5.81
N SER A 933 25.83 31.76 4.73
CA SER A 933 26.58 33.01 4.71
C SER A 933 25.84 34.12 5.48
N PRO A 934 26.51 35.25 5.83
CA PRO A 934 25.86 36.34 6.57
C PRO A 934 24.68 36.97 5.85
N PHE A 935 24.63 36.86 4.52
CA PHE A 935 23.53 37.35 3.70
C PHE A 935 22.48 36.29 3.37
N GLY A 936 22.68 35.03 3.80
CA GLY A 936 21.72 33.94 3.60
C GLY A 936 22.06 32.98 2.47
N CYS A 937 23.22 33.12 1.81
CA CYS A 937 23.61 32.22 0.72
C CYS A 937 24.03 30.86 1.28
N HIS A 938 23.64 29.78 0.61
CA HIS A 938 23.98 28.41 0.98
C HIS A 938 25.10 27.87 0.11
N ASP A 939 25.78 26.85 0.65
CA ASP A 939 26.78 26.06 -0.08
C ASP A 939 27.93 26.89 -0.67
N MET A 940 28.22 28.06 -0.06
CA MET A 940 29.36 28.93 -0.44
C MET A 940 30.72 28.35 -0.01
N ALA A 941 30.75 27.11 0.49
CA ALA A 941 31.94 26.40 0.91
C ALA A 941 31.71 24.90 0.71
N GLY A 942 32.57 24.26 -0.09
CA GLY A 942 32.44 22.84 -0.43
C GLY A 942 31.31 22.57 -1.42
N ASN A 943 30.89 21.31 -1.50
CA ASN A 943 30.01 20.78 -2.54
C ASN A 943 30.65 20.84 -3.93
N VAL A 944 30.75 22.00 -4.58
CA VAL A 944 31.44 22.16 -5.87
C VAL A 944 32.21 23.48 -5.93
N TRP A 945 33.30 23.50 -6.69
CA TRP A 945 33.90 24.74 -7.14
C TRP A 945 32.91 25.54 -7.98
N GLU A 946 32.99 26.86 -7.92
CA GLU A 946 32.05 27.72 -8.64
C GLU A 946 32.73 28.68 -9.60
N TRP A 947 32.36 28.60 -10.88
CA TRP A 947 32.83 29.50 -11.92
C TRP A 947 32.49 30.97 -11.63
N CYS A 948 33.51 31.83 -11.71
CA CYS A 948 33.38 33.29 -11.68
C CYS A 948 33.64 33.91 -13.06
N LEU A 949 33.22 35.17 -13.23
CA LEU A 949 33.36 35.92 -14.49
C LEU A 949 34.82 36.29 -14.80
N ASP A 950 35.61 36.56 -13.77
CA ASP A 950 36.94 37.14 -13.80
C ASP A 950 37.99 36.19 -14.42
N TRP A 951 38.97 36.78 -15.08
CA TRP A 951 40.19 36.08 -15.48
C TRP A 951 41.09 35.86 -14.26
N TYR A 952 41.72 34.69 -14.15
CA TYR A 952 42.67 34.42 -13.09
C TYR A 952 43.98 35.17 -13.32
N SER A 953 44.54 35.73 -12.24
CA SER A 953 45.85 36.37 -12.19
C SER A 953 46.35 36.34 -10.75
N GLU A 954 47.62 35.96 -10.55
CA GLU A 954 48.27 35.96 -9.23
C GLU A 954 48.43 37.37 -8.64
N ASP A 955 48.46 38.39 -9.50
CA ASP A 955 48.68 39.79 -9.09
C ASP A 955 47.39 40.56 -8.80
N TYR A 956 46.21 39.99 -9.08
CA TYR A 956 44.93 40.69 -8.99
C TYR A 956 44.70 41.36 -7.62
N TYR A 957 45.07 40.70 -6.52
CA TYR A 957 44.89 41.24 -5.16
C TYR A 957 45.87 42.37 -4.80
N ARG A 958 46.90 42.59 -5.62
CA ARG A 958 47.86 43.69 -5.49
C ARG A 958 47.40 44.94 -6.22
N GLU A 959 46.44 44.80 -7.15
CA GLU A 959 45.86 45.90 -7.89
C GLU A 959 44.88 46.70 -7.00
N LYS A 960 44.93 48.03 -7.08
CA LYS A 960 44.11 48.91 -6.24
C LYS A 960 42.77 49.22 -6.93
N PHE A 961 41.80 48.34 -6.80
CA PHE A 961 40.42 48.62 -7.21
C PHE A 961 39.56 49.12 -6.05
N GLN A 962 38.67 50.08 -6.31
CA GLN A 962 37.83 50.67 -5.25
C GLN A 962 36.34 50.36 -5.39
N VAL A 963 35.81 50.16 -6.60
CA VAL A 963 34.37 49.99 -6.85
C VAL A 963 34.11 48.97 -7.97
N ASN A 964 33.32 47.92 -7.69
CA ASN A 964 32.88 46.86 -8.61
C ASN A 964 34.00 46.32 -9.53
N PRO A 965 35.08 45.74 -8.97
CA PRO A 965 36.15 45.21 -9.79
C PRO A 965 35.65 44.04 -10.66
N ALA A 966 36.13 44.00 -11.89
CA ALA A 966 35.75 43.01 -12.90
C ALA A 966 36.90 42.01 -13.21
N GLY A 967 37.94 42.02 -12.38
CA GLY A 967 39.15 41.25 -12.64
C GLY A 967 40.02 41.82 -13.75
N PRO A 968 41.10 41.10 -14.09
CA PRO A 968 41.90 41.36 -15.28
C PRO A 968 41.05 41.35 -16.55
N SER A 969 41.40 42.16 -17.56
CA SER A 969 40.62 42.25 -18.80
C SER A 969 40.78 41.04 -19.74
N ARG A 970 41.86 40.26 -19.57
CA ARG A 970 42.23 39.08 -20.38
C ARG A 970 43.00 38.09 -19.51
N GLY A 971 43.02 36.82 -19.91
CA GLY A 971 43.79 35.77 -19.27
C GLY A 971 43.70 34.47 -20.06
N THR A 972 44.34 33.42 -19.53
CA THR A 972 44.28 32.05 -20.06
C THR A 972 43.37 31.15 -19.23
N GLU A 973 43.07 31.53 -17.99
CA GLU A 973 42.29 30.74 -17.03
C GLU A 973 41.20 31.60 -16.38
N LYS A 974 40.11 30.97 -15.96
CA LYS A 974 39.00 31.60 -15.22
C LYS A 974 39.06 31.23 -13.75
N VAL A 975 38.58 32.14 -12.91
CA VAL A 975 38.55 31.95 -11.47
C VAL A 975 37.41 31.00 -11.09
N ALA A 976 37.71 30.05 -10.20
CA ALA A 976 36.73 29.28 -9.46
C ALA A 976 36.89 29.49 -7.94
N ARG A 977 35.77 29.44 -7.20
CA ARG A 977 35.70 29.74 -5.75
C ARG A 977 34.98 28.65 -4.95
N GLY A 978 35.15 28.65 -3.63
CA GLY A 978 34.34 27.85 -2.68
C GLY A 978 34.86 26.46 -2.34
N GLY A 979 35.64 25.83 -3.23
CA GLY A 979 36.13 24.47 -3.02
C GLY A 979 35.05 23.41 -3.25
N SER A 980 35.46 22.15 -3.42
CA SER A 980 34.55 21.02 -3.70
C SER A 980 34.38 20.07 -2.50
N TRP A 981 33.50 19.09 -2.66
CA TRP A 981 33.37 17.92 -1.79
C TRP A 981 34.68 17.13 -1.59
N PHE A 982 35.66 17.27 -2.49
CA PHE A 982 36.95 16.60 -2.41
C PHE A 982 37.98 17.35 -1.55
N ASN A 983 37.74 18.63 -1.28
CA ASN A 983 38.70 19.49 -0.60
C ASN A 983 38.57 19.43 0.94
N ALA A 984 39.71 19.60 1.61
CA ALA A 984 39.80 19.68 3.07
C ALA A 984 39.43 21.08 3.58
N ALA A 985 39.10 21.19 4.86
CA ALA A 985 38.65 22.41 5.54
C ALA A 985 39.38 23.71 5.15
N ASP A 986 40.71 23.69 5.08
CA ASP A 986 41.48 24.88 4.74
C ASP A 986 41.25 25.35 3.30
N ASN A 987 40.94 24.47 2.35
CA ASN A 987 40.66 24.85 0.96
C ASN A 987 39.21 25.33 0.74
N LEU A 988 38.39 25.40 1.81
CA LEU A 988 37.00 25.86 1.73
C LEU A 988 36.82 27.29 2.27
N ARG A 989 37.92 28.05 2.40
CA ARG A 989 37.89 29.44 2.87
C ARG A 989 37.19 30.35 1.87
N THR A 990 36.59 31.43 2.37
CA THR A 990 35.97 32.48 1.54
C THR A 990 36.96 33.17 0.59
N THR A 991 38.25 33.12 0.90
CA THR A 991 39.33 33.72 0.12
C THR A 991 40.04 32.75 -0.81
N ASN A 992 39.78 31.44 -0.71
CA ASN A 992 40.44 30.46 -1.57
C ASN A 992 39.99 30.64 -3.02
N ARG A 993 40.93 30.49 -3.96
CA ARG A 993 40.71 30.71 -5.39
C ARG A 993 41.52 29.70 -6.19
N LEU A 994 40.97 29.30 -7.33
CA LEU A 994 41.60 28.37 -8.25
C LEU A 994 41.51 28.92 -9.68
N GLY A 995 42.62 28.91 -10.41
CA GLY A 995 42.64 29.13 -11.85
C GLY A 995 42.34 27.83 -12.57
N LEU A 996 41.36 27.84 -13.47
CA LEU A 996 40.99 26.68 -14.29
C LEU A 996 40.88 27.08 -15.76
N ASP A 997 41.25 26.15 -16.65
CA ASP A 997 41.02 26.30 -18.08
C ASP A 997 39.52 26.44 -18.39
N LEU A 998 39.15 27.30 -19.33
CA LEU A 998 37.73 27.58 -19.64
C LEU A 998 36.99 26.34 -20.14
N GLU A 999 37.70 25.38 -20.72
CA GLU A 999 37.20 24.13 -21.27
C GLU A 999 37.15 23.01 -20.21
N ASN A 1000 37.57 23.27 -18.97
CA ASN A 1000 37.51 22.29 -17.88
C ASN A 1000 36.07 21.80 -17.64
N ARG A 1001 35.89 20.48 -17.57
CA ARG A 1001 34.60 19.80 -17.38
C ARG A 1001 34.72 18.64 -16.39
N ASP A 1002 35.42 18.88 -15.29
CA ASP A 1002 35.51 17.91 -14.20
C ASP A 1002 34.17 17.73 -13.46
N ASP A 1003 34.13 16.76 -12.56
CA ASP A 1003 32.99 16.40 -11.73
C ASP A 1003 32.93 17.18 -10.38
N GLU A 1004 33.79 18.19 -10.24
CA GLU A 1004 33.94 19.00 -9.03
C GLU A 1004 33.53 20.47 -9.23
N THR A 1005 33.33 20.91 -10.47
CA THR A 1005 33.07 22.31 -10.83
C THR A 1005 31.65 22.53 -11.34
N GLY A 1006 30.92 23.40 -10.64
CA GLY A 1006 29.62 23.94 -11.01
C GLY A 1006 29.65 25.47 -11.04
N PHE A 1007 28.51 26.11 -10.77
CA PHE A 1007 28.38 27.56 -10.77
C PHE A 1007 27.07 28.06 -10.13
N ARG A 1008 27.03 29.35 -9.82
CA ARG A 1008 25.80 30.09 -9.50
C ARG A 1008 25.75 31.39 -10.28
N CYS A 1009 24.58 32.04 -10.36
CA CYS A 1009 24.42 33.27 -11.12
C CYS A 1009 24.14 34.50 -10.25
N VAL A 1010 24.39 35.68 -10.81
CA VAL A 1010 24.01 36.98 -10.27
C VAL A 1010 23.22 37.80 -11.29
N ARG A 1011 22.49 38.80 -10.79
CA ARG A 1011 21.78 39.79 -11.59
C ARG A 1011 22.04 41.18 -11.01
N GLY A 1012 22.32 42.14 -11.89
CA GLY A 1012 22.35 43.56 -11.53
C GLY A 1012 20.98 44.04 -11.04
N LYS A 1013 20.96 45.23 -10.43
CA LYS A 1013 19.72 45.86 -9.99
C LYS A 1013 18.81 46.24 -11.15
#